data_AF-A0A1G4JBJ8-F1
#
_entry.id   AF-A0A1G4JBJ8-F1
#
_cell.length_a   1.000
_cell.length_b   1.000
_cell.length_c   1.000
_cell.angle_alpha   90.00
_cell.angle_beta   90.00
_cell.angle_gamma   90.00
#
_symmetry.space_group_name_H-M   'P 1'
#
loop_
_entity.id
_entity.type
_entity.pdbx_description
1 polymer ?
#
loop_
_entity_poly.entity_id
_entity_poly.type
_entity_poly.pdbx_seq_one_letter_code
_entity_poly.pdbx_strand_id
1 'polypeptide(L)'
;MHAKTGEVEAFRFKGKTQLGPHQRVLWNPQLALYLVVTGKTITVNRQIDDQRVATVVLKDVDQVFAYQWDQETGKRFAVFYRNGIVKIYDCTTAGGQLQKVVNITETQNKALSSAVWARVAWETFSDTYAVLNVDVAALMPDMVRIVRDSKQVSMAPMGPWGPDLSVPEASVILAHSQEDRCYLLTVDDLVTVRFSSEIDQMCKILPPRSKHGPFVGVARDGTLEHIRLQLTEVPLMRELVKNSGYVRFLCDYLADHISVCKSDLIDPFAQFLARLKSAYSGSNLYTQLCEVLVSGSVDPALEDWLCNSVGDKNYKRWKQLSTRMYGDLNNVLTLAVVPACERLILACERMQGIHKSLKLQKLKEIGEFDATKWPSPEVDVLLQECQKMLTDTLRLVADLNAEAALHTTFQEWFYDVVMECVDEDYKRKPSVENQNGNSAVQLERYLNVGWNSSTASSTAHGLDLLATRARDQLVTCANELDRLYTKPWILELVQVNCTGAAEPHMQVWDAIVDETDDDADCVFLASQKVMCAPDHESSSTSIVSITRCPGPSSTTANNITMEWDLNSDLKTSSSDSTDSKICDAIFITSHGEPDARAPALVVLHGSNDTSLTTLKLHRSSLVPTSFTLTGSTQQLQQGTNLFAAAPATKINACFPGTLLSVHNNSAMAVYEMSYDQHRCGGRAP
;
A
#
# COMPACT_ATOMS: atom_id res chain seq x y z
N MET A 1 -36.76 -33.19 42.46
CA MET A 1 -36.61 -32.43 41.22
C MET A 1 -35.25 -32.77 40.64
N HIS A 2 -35.22 -33.61 39.60
CA HIS A 2 -33.98 -33.92 38.88
C HIS A 2 -33.70 -32.77 37.91
N ALA A 3 -32.56 -32.11 38.07
CA ALA A 3 -32.05 -31.17 37.08
C ALA A 3 -31.86 -31.94 35.76
N LYS A 4 -32.57 -31.54 34.70
CA LYS A 4 -32.24 -31.98 33.35
C LYS A 4 -30.82 -31.51 33.07
N THR A 5 -29.91 -32.46 32.94
CA THR A 5 -28.58 -32.28 32.36
C THR A 5 -28.74 -31.58 31.01
N GLY A 6 -28.08 -30.42 30.87
CA GLY A 6 -28.14 -29.61 29.66
C GLY A 6 -27.85 -30.43 28.41
N GLU A 7 -28.66 -30.24 27.38
CA GLU A 7 -28.36 -30.76 26.06
C GLU A 7 -27.06 -30.10 25.59
N VAL A 8 -26.10 -30.94 25.18
CA VAL A 8 -24.79 -30.52 24.70
C VAL A 8 -24.99 -29.76 23.40
N GLU A 9 -24.47 -28.54 23.33
CA GLU A 9 -24.38 -27.75 22.09
C GLU A 9 -23.78 -28.64 20.99
N ALA A 10 -24.48 -28.77 19.86
CA ALA A 10 -24.10 -29.68 18.79
C ALA A 10 -23.95 -28.90 17.48
N PHE A 11 -22.81 -29.08 16.82
CA PHE A 11 -22.63 -28.60 15.47
C PHE A 11 -23.54 -29.38 14.51
N ARG A 12 -24.39 -28.70 13.75
CA ARG A 12 -25.05 -29.24 12.57
C ARG A 12 -24.13 -29.03 11.37
N PHE A 13 -23.75 -30.14 10.75
CA PHE A 13 -23.12 -30.11 9.44
C PHE A 13 -24.05 -29.39 8.44
N LYS A 14 -23.60 -28.24 7.92
CA LYS A 14 -24.38 -27.43 6.96
C LYS A 14 -24.16 -27.90 5.53
N GLY A 15 -22.97 -28.40 5.24
CA GLY A 15 -22.63 -28.89 3.91
C GLY A 15 -21.15 -29.17 3.77
N LYS A 16 -20.83 -29.97 2.76
CA LYS A 16 -19.47 -30.20 2.27
C LYS A 16 -19.40 -29.61 0.88
N THR A 17 -18.58 -28.58 0.72
CA THR A 17 -18.26 -28.04 -0.60
C THR A 17 -16.98 -28.73 -1.04
N GLN A 18 -17.03 -29.43 -2.18
CA GLN A 18 -15.80 -29.93 -2.79
C GLN A 18 -15.00 -28.71 -3.26
N LEU A 19 -13.83 -28.55 -2.67
CA LEU A 19 -12.89 -27.55 -3.12
C LEU A 19 -12.07 -28.15 -4.26
N GLY A 20 -11.84 -27.38 -5.32
CA GLY A 20 -10.93 -27.81 -6.38
C GLY A 20 -9.52 -28.05 -5.81
N PRO A 21 -8.66 -28.85 -6.48
CA PRO A 21 -7.39 -29.37 -5.96
C PRO A 21 -6.32 -28.33 -5.55
N HIS A 22 -6.62 -27.03 -5.59
CA HIS A 22 -5.69 -25.93 -5.24
C HIS A 22 -6.37 -24.75 -4.52
N GLN A 23 -7.30 -25.00 -3.60
CA GLN A 23 -8.02 -23.94 -2.90
C GLN A 23 -7.54 -23.69 -1.48
N ARG A 24 -6.83 -22.57 -1.27
CA ARG A 24 -6.59 -22.02 0.07
C ARG A 24 -7.79 -21.18 0.47
N VAL A 25 -8.38 -21.47 1.63
CA VAL A 25 -9.50 -20.71 2.19
C VAL A 25 -9.04 -19.84 3.34
N LEU A 26 -9.44 -18.56 3.35
CA LEU A 26 -9.15 -17.64 4.45
C LEU A 26 -10.42 -16.98 4.97
N TRP A 27 -10.74 -17.24 6.23
CA TRP A 27 -11.91 -16.66 6.89
C TRP A 27 -11.71 -15.20 7.22
N ASN A 28 -12.75 -14.41 7.00
CA ASN A 28 -12.76 -13.03 7.42
C ASN A 28 -12.94 -12.95 8.94
N PRO A 29 -12.12 -12.15 9.66
CA PRO A 29 -12.15 -12.11 11.11
C PRO A 29 -13.36 -11.36 11.69
N GLN A 30 -14.03 -10.53 10.90
CA GLN A 30 -15.07 -9.59 11.38
C GLN A 30 -16.42 -9.74 10.68
N LEU A 31 -16.40 -10.16 9.40
CA LEU A 31 -17.57 -10.28 8.56
C LEU A 31 -17.84 -11.74 8.23
N ALA A 32 -19.09 -12.09 7.91
CA ALA A 32 -19.48 -13.43 7.45
C ALA A 32 -19.04 -13.68 5.99
N LEU A 33 -17.74 -13.53 5.72
CA LEU A 33 -17.08 -13.64 4.42
C LEU A 33 -15.89 -14.60 4.49
N TYR A 34 -15.48 -15.13 3.34
CA TYR A 34 -14.23 -15.87 3.22
C TYR A 34 -13.62 -15.73 1.83
N LEU A 35 -12.29 -15.88 1.76
CA LEU A 35 -11.53 -15.92 0.51
C LEU A 35 -11.38 -17.36 0.05
N VAL A 36 -11.53 -17.59 -1.25
CA VAL A 36 -11.11 -18.83 -1.91
C VAL A 36 -10.08 -18.47 -2.98
N VAL A 37 -8.85 -18.93 -2.78
CA VAL A 37 -7.75 -18.71 -3.72
C VAL A 37 -7.66 -19.91 -4.66
N THR A 38 -7.98 -19.74 -5.94
CA THR A 38 -7.92 -20.78 -6.98
C THR A 38 -6.98 -20.35 -8.10
N GLY A 39 -5.70 -20.73 -8.00
CA GLY A 39 -4.67 -20.34 -8.97
C GLY A 39 -4.58 -18.82 -9.13
N LYS A 40 -4.94 -18.31 -10.32
CA LYS A 40 -4.96 -16.86 -10.66
C LYS A 40 -6.15 -16.08 -10.13
N THR A 41 -7.10 -16.72 -9.46
CA THR A 41 -8.34 -16.05 -9.06
C THR A 41 -8.50 -16.13 -7.55
N ILE A 42 -8.81 -15.00 -6.93
CA ILE A 42 -9.31 -14.93 -5.56
C ILE A 42 -10.80 -14.60 -5.64
N THR A 43 -11.66 -15.44 -5.07
CA THR A 43 -13.09 -15.12 -4.92
C THR A 43 -13.39 -14.82 -3.47
N VAL A 44 -14.17 -13.78 -3.22
CA VAL A 44 -14.72 -13.47 -1.90
C VAL A 44 -16.15 -13.98 -1.88
N ASN A 45 -16.48 -14.89 -0.98
CA ASN A 45 -17.79 -15.50 -0.89
C ASN A 45 -18.45 -15.16 0.46
N ARG A 46 -19.77 -15.08 0.47
CA ARG A 46 -20.55 -15.01 1.70
C ARG A 46 -20.61 -16.38 2.35
N GLN A 47 -20.48 -16.40 3.66
CA GLN A 47 -20.54 -17.64 4.43
C GLN A 47 -21.94 -18.28 4.42
N ILE A 48 -23.00 -17.47 4.39
CA ILE A 48 -24.38 -17.93 4.59
C ILE A 48 -24.88 -18.77 3.41
N ASP A 49 -24.55 -18.38 2.18
CA ASP A 49 -25.12 -18.96 0.97
C ASP A 49 -24.10 -19.22 -0.14
N ASP A 50 -22.81 -19.08 0.16
CA ASP A 50 -21.70 -19.19 -0.79
C ASP A 50 -21.82 -18.24 -1.99
N GLN A 51 -22.63 -17.19 -1.88
CA GLN A 51 -22.74 -16.22 -2.96
C GLN A 51 -21.43 -15.43 -3.06
N ARG A 52 -20.85 -15.47 -4.25
CA ARG A 52 -19.65 -14.69 -4.60
C ARG A 52 -19.96 -13.19 -4.63
N VAL A 53 -19.22 -12.46 -3.80
CA VAL A 53 -19.30 -10.99 -3.63
C VAL A 53 -18.31 -10.29 -4.55
N ALA A 54 -17.10 -10.83 -4.68
CA ALA A 54 -16.03 -10.24 -5.45
C ALA A 54 -15.16 -11.30 -6.12
N THR A 55 -14.47 -10.92 -7.20
CA THR A 55 -13.51 -11.77 -7.91
C THR A 55 -12.33 -10.94 -8.34
N VAL A 56 -11.15 -11.29 -7.84
CA VAL A 56 -9.89 -10.62 -8.16
C VAL A 56 -9.02 -11.56 -8.98
N VAL A 57 -8.53 -11.08 -10.13
CA VAL A 57 -7.61 -11.83 -10.99
C VAL A 57 -6.17 -11.36 -10.74
N LEU A 58 -5.34 -12.27 -10.29
CA LEU A 58 -3.92 -12.07 -10.02
C LEU A 58 -3.11 -12.25 -11.31
N LYS A 59 -2.27 -11.26 -11.62
CA LYS A 59 -1.36 -11.32 -12.77
C LYS A 59 -0.20 -12.31 -12.54
N ASP A 60 0.41 -12.25 -11.37
CA ASP A 60 1.68 -12.93 -11.05
C ASP A 60 1.54 -13.85 -9.83
N VAL A 61 0.80 -14.95 -9.96
CA VAL A 61 0.49 -15.87 -8.83
C VAL A 61 1.73 -16.51 -8.24
N ASP A 62 2.72 -16.83 -9.07
CA ASP A 62 3.95 -17.51 -8.62
C ASP A 62 4.77 -16.63 -7.65
N GLN A 63 4.51 -15.32 -7.67
CA GLN A 63 5.11 -14.36 -6.74
C GLN A 63 4.29 -14.20 -5.46
N VAL A 64 3.04 -14.65 -5.40
CA VAL A 64 2.21 -14.48 -4.20
C VAL A 64 2.59 -15.52 -3.15
N PHE A 65 2.90 -15.07 -1.94
CA PHE A 65 3.25 -15.97 -0.83
C PHE A 65 2.27 -15.91 0.35
N ALA A 66 1.55 -14.80 0.53
CA ALA A 66 0.61 -14.67 1.63
C ALA A 66 -0.64 -13.86 1.25
N TYR A 67 -1.70 -14.10 2.03
CA TYR A 67 -2.98 -13.40 1.97
C TYR A 67 -3.38 -13.08 3.41
N GLN A 68 -3.92 -11.89 3.66
CA GLN A 68 -4.38 -11.53 5.01
C GLN A 68 -5.56 -10.57 4.95
N TRP A 69 -6.60 -10.85 5.73
CA TRP A 69 -7.68 -9.91 5.97
C TRP A 69 -7.24 -8.77 6.88
N ASP A 70 -7.83 -7.58 6.69
CA ASP A 70 -7.82 -6.52 7.70
C ASP A 70 -8.45 -7.07 8.99
N GLN A 71 -7.65 -7.20 10.05
CA GLN A 71 -8.05 -7.85 11.30
C GLN A 71 -9.12 -7.05 12.05
N GLU A 72 -9.15 -5.73 11.86
CA GLU A 72 -10.02 -4.85 12.63
C GLU A 72 -11.38 -4.65 11.96
N THR A 73 -11.41 -4.46 10.64
CA THR A 73 -12.66 -4.16 9.92
C THR A 73 -13.19 -5.33 9.10
N GLY A 74 -12.32 -6.25 8.68
CA GLY A 74 -12.64 -7.27 7.69
C GLY A 74 -13.04 -6.73 6.31
N LYS A 75 -13.04 -5.41 6.07
CA LYS A 75 -13.55 -4.83 4.81
C LYS A 75 -12.56 -4.98 3.66
N ARG A 76 -11.29 -5.19 3.98
CA ARG A 76 -10.16 -5.22 3.03
C ARG A 76 -9.31 -6.46 3.23
N PHE A 77 -8.60 -6.88 2.21
CA PHE A 77 -7.53 -7.88 2.34
C PHE A 77 -6.29 -7.49 1.54
N ALA A 78 -5.13 -7.91 2.04
CA ALA A 78 -3.84 -7.74 1.42
C ALA A 78 -3.39 -9.04 0.72
N VAL A 79 -2.74 -8.88 -0.43
CA VAL A 79 -2.04 -9.93 -1.17
C VAL A 79 -0.56 -9.56 -1.20
N PHE A 80 0.28 -10.41 -0.62
CA PHE A 80 1.72 -10.17 -0.48
C PHE A 80 2.50 -10.90 -1.57
N TYR A 81 3.33 -10.16 -2.28
CA TYR A 81 4.20 -10.67 -3.34
C TYR A 81 5.65 -10.74 -2.85
N ARG A 82 6.36 -11.78 -3.27
CA ARG A 82 7.76 -12.05 -2.90
C ARG A 82 8.66 -10.90 -3.26
N ASN A 83 8.37 -10.20 -4.35
CA ASN A 83 9.13 -9.04 -4.82
C ASN A 83 8.95 -7.77 -3.96
N GLY A 84 8.17 -7.80 -2.88
CA GLY A 84 7.93 -6.64 -2.00
C GLY A 84 6.68 -5.82 -2.31
N ILE A 85 5.94 -6.18 -3.36
CA ILE A 85 4.65 -5.52 -3.65
C ILE A 85 3.57 -6.09 -2.72
N VAL A 86 2.73 -5.21 -2.17
CA VAL A 86 1.50 -5.60 -1.47
C VAL A 86 0.32 -4.91 -2.14
N LYS A 87 -0.67 -5.70 -2.55
CA LYS A 87 -1.91 -5.18 -3.13
C LYS A 87 -3.05 -5.31 -2.13
N ILE A 88 -3.67 -4.19 -1.81
CA ILE A 88 -4.79 -4.11 -0.87
C ILE A 88 -6.08 -3.92 -1.66
N TYR A 89 -7.02 -4.83 -1.49
CA TYR A 89 -8.32 -4.84 -2.17
C TYR A 89 -9.43 -4.53 -1.18
N ASP A 90 -10.41 -3.74 -1.62
CA ASP A 90 -11.64 -3.45 -0.87
C ASP A 90 -12.76 -4.39 -1.31
N CYS A 91 -13.33 -5.14 -0.36
CA CYS A 91 -14.42 -6.09 -0.61
C CYS A 91 -15.81 -5.48 -0.47
N THR A 92 -15.91 -4.24 -0.01
CA THR A 92 -17.19 -3.54 0.16
C THR A 92 -17.69 -2.94 -1.15
N THR A 93 -16.78 -2.69 -2.10
CA THR A 93 -17.11 -2.26 -3.46
C THR A 93 -17.39 -3.47 -4.36
N ALA A 94 -18.43 -3.35 -5.20
CA ALA A 94 -18.82 -4.42 -6.10
C ALA A 94 -17.64 -4.86 -6.99
N GLY A 95 -17.29 -6.15 -6.94
CA GLY A 95 -16.23 -6.73 -7.76
C GLY A 95 -14.83 -6.80 -7.12
N GLY A 96 -14.61 -6.19 -5.94
CA GLY A 96 -13.31 -6.26 -5.26
C GLY A 96 -12.26 -5.32 -5.86
N GLN A 97 -12.43 -4.01 -5.67
CA GLN A 97 -11.57 -3.02 -6.30
C GLN A 97 -10.18 -2.98 -5.66
N LEU A 98 -9.13 -2.89 -6.49
CA LEU A 98 -7.78 -2.60 -6.01
C LEU A 98 -7.76 -1.18 -5.44
N GLN A 99 -7.53 -1.07 -4.14
CA GLN A 99 -7.52 0.21 -3.43
C GLN A 99 -6.12 0.81 -3.41
N LYS A 100 -5.11 0.00 -3.08
CA LYS A 100 -3.74 0.48 -2.86
C LYS A 100 -2.71 -0.55 -3.28
N VAL A 101 -1.58 -0.07 -3.79
CA VAL A 101 -0.38 -0.87 -4.05
C VAL A 101 0.74 -0.26 -3.22
N VAL A 102 1.24 -1.02 -2.25
CA VAL A 102 2.35 -0.63 -1.37
C VAL A 102 3.61 -1.32 -1.87
N ASN A 103 4.73 -0.59 -1.97
CA ASN A 103 6.01 -1.17 -2.33
C ASN A 103 6.97 -1.15 -1.12
N ILE A 104 7.25 -2.33 -0.58
CA ILE A 104 8.10 -2.52 0.61
C ILE A 104 9.59 -2.61 0.23
N THR A 105 9.90 -2.93 -1.03
CA THR A 105 11.29 -3.11 -1.47
C THR A 105 11.68 -2.00 -2.45
N GLU A 106 12.81 -1.34 -2.18
CA GLU A 106 13.42 -0.42 -3.15
C GLU A 106 14.10 -1.19 -4.30
N THR A 107 14.44 -2.48 -4.10
CA THR A 107 15.13 -3.31 -5.09
C THR A 107 14.32 -4.56 -5.46
N GLN A 108 14.23 -4.85 -6.77
CA GLN A 108 13.36 -5.89 -7.33
C GLN A 108 13.79 -7.35 -7.04
N ASN A 109 14.96 -7.57 -6.42
CA ASN A 109 15.57 -8.90 -6.34
C ASN A 109 15.37 -9.63 -5.00
N LYS A 110 14.57 -9.09 -4.08
CA LYS A 110 14.47 -9.67 -2.73
C LYS A 110 13.28 -10.61 -2.65
N ALA A 111 13.50 -11.84 -2.18
CA ALA A 111 12.42 -12.78 -1.91
C ALA A 111 11.94 -12.66 -0.46
N LEU A 112 10.80 -12.01 -0.26
CA LEU A 112 10.12 -12.00 1.03
C LEU A 112 9.63 -13.42 1.39
N SER A 113 9.84 -13.78 2.65
CA SER A 113 9.52 -15.10 3.22
C SER A 113 8.24 -15.07 4.06
N SER A 114 8.01 -13.98 4.77
CA SER A 114 6.85 -13.77 5.64
C SER A 114 6.49 -12.30 5.70
N ALA A 115 5.23 -11.98 5.93
CA ALA A 115 4.76 -10.60 6.11
C ALA A 115 3.47 -10.57 6.93
N VAL A 116 3.27 -9.46 7.62
CA VAL A 116 2.04 -9.14 8.34
C VAL A 116 1.65 -7.69 8.07
N TRP A 117 0.36 -7.48 7.85
CA TRP A 117 -0.32 -6.20 7.84
C TRP A 117 -1.08 -6.04 9.15
N ALA A 118 -0.81 -4.95 9.86
CA ALA A 118 -1.42 -4.63 11.14
C ALA A 118 -1.78 -3.14 11.18
N ARG A 119 -2.69 -2.78 12.09
CA ARG A 119 -2.93 -1.40 12.47
C ARG A 119 -2.35 -1.15 13.84
N VAL A 120 -1.60 -0.06 13.97
CA VAL A 120 -0.97 0.33 15.24
C VAL A 120 -1.36 1.76 15.53
N ALA A 121 -1.93 2.01 16.70
CA ALA A 121 -2.38 3.36 17.03
C ALA A 121 -1.22 4.19 17.60
N TRP A 122 -1.02 5.36 17.00
CA TRP A 122 -0.12 6.37 17.49
C TRP A 122 -0.63 6.96 18.81
N GLU A 123 0.29 7.38 19.67
CA GLU A 123 -0.02 8.40 20.65
C GLU A 123 -0.34 9.73 19.96
N THR A 124 -1.31 10.44 20.50
CA THR A 124 -1.73 11.76 20.01
C THR A 124 -1.23 12.82 20.98
N PHE A 125 -0.97 14.03 20.46
CA PHE A 125 -0.76 15.17 21.33
C PHE A 125 -1.97 15.37 22.24
N SER A 126 -1.73 15.85 23.47
CA SER A 126 -2.80 16.33 24.34
C SER A 126 -3.64 17.40 23.61
N ASP A 127 -4.95 17.38 23.83
CA ASP A 127 -5.91 18.33 23.22
C ASP A 127 -5.50 19.79 23.39
N THR A 128 -4.80 20.12 24.47
CA THR A 128 -4.23 21.45 24.73
C THR A 128 -3.31 21.93 23.60
N TYR A 129 -2.54 21.02 23.00
CA TYR A 129 -1.62 21.32 21.90
C TYR A 129 -2.25 21.11 20.51
N ALA A 130 -3.38 20.42 20.43
CA ALA A 130 -4.08 20.19 19.16
C ALA A 130 -4.47 21.51 18.48
N VAL A 131 -4.81 22.55 19.26
CA VAL A 131 -5.12 23.90 18.75
C VAL A 131 -3.93 24.56 18.05
N LEU A 132 -2.70 24.20 18.43
CA LEU A 132 -1.48 24.73 17.81
C LEU A 132 -1.07 23.92 16.56
N ASN A 133 -1.59 22.70 16.40
CA ASN A 133 -1.31 21.84 15.25
C ASN A 133 -2.26 22.13 14.07
N VAL A 134 -2.33 23.40 13.65
CA VAL A 134 -3.11 23.78 12.46
C VAL A 134 -2.29 23.48 11.21
N ASP A 135 -2.81 22.62 10.35
CA ASP A 135 -2.24 22.38 9.03
C ASP A 135 -2.65 23.52 8.08
N VAL A 136 -1.77 24.51 7.94
CA VAL A 136 -2.00 25.67 7.05
C VAL A 136 -2.20 25.21 5.61
N ALA A 137 -1.55 24.13 5.17
CA ALA A 137 -1.75 23.59 3.83
C ALA A 137 -3.16 23.01 3.64
N ALA A 138 -3.82 22.55 4.70
CA ALA A 138 -5.22 22.10 4.63
C ALA A 138 -6.21 23.28 4.47
N LEU A 139 -5.79 24.51 4.74
CA LEU A 139 -6.60 25.72 4.52
C LEU A 139 -6.44 26.30 3.09
N MET A 140 -5.45 25.83 2.34
CA MET A 140 -5.21 26.22 0.95
C MET A 140 -6.18 25.50 -0.01
N PRO A 141 -6.48 26.07 -1.19
CA PRO A 141 -7.33 25.41 -2.20
C PRO A 141 -6.85 24.01 -2.56
N ASP A 142 -7.77 23.06 -2.73
CA ASP A 142 -7.45 21.67 -3.05
C ASP A 142 -6.54 21.57 -4.28
N MET A 143 -5.59 20.63 -4.22
CA MET A 143 -4.72 20.35 -5.36
C MET A 143 -5.52 19.74 -6.51
N VAL A 144 -5.05 19.95 -7.72
CA VAL A 144 -5.65 19.40 -8.93
C VAL A 144 -4.81 18.23 -9.45
N ARG A 145 -5.39 17.37 -10.27
CA ARG A 145 -4.64 16.39 -11.06
C ARG A 145 -4.88 16.65 -12.53
N ILE A 146 -3.83 16.47 -13.33
CA ILE A 146 -3.97 16.47 -14.78
C ILE A 146 -4.65 15.17 -15.21
N VAL A 147 -5.81 15.30 -15.86
CA VAL A 147 -6.53 14.21 -16.52
C VAL A 147 -6.30 14.32 -18.02
N ARG A 148 -5.63 13.31 -18.56
CA ARG A 148 -5.43 13.13 -20.00
C ARG A 148 -6.73 12.63 -20.62
N ASP A 149 -7.41 13.50 -21.36
CA ASP A 149 -8.40 13.08 -22.35
C ASP A 149 -7.70 12.90 -23.70
N SER A 150 -8.19 11.95 -24.50
CA SER A 150 -7.82 11.71 -25.89
C SER A 150 -7.66 12.98 -26.73
N LYS A 151 -8.38 14.04 -26.37
CA LYS A 151 -8.37 15.31 -27.08
C LYS A 151 -7.77 16.46 -26.27
N GLN A 152 -7.73 16.45 -24.95
CA GLN A 152 -7.38 17.65 -24.18
C GLN A 152 -6.78 17.31 -22.82
N VAL A 153 -5.95 18.23 -22.31
CA VAL A 153 -5.50 18.21 -20.93
C VAL A 153 -6.59 18.92 -20.11
N SER A 154 -7.12 18.24 -19.11
CA SER A 154 -8.11 18.82 -18.19
C SER A 154 -7.62 18.71 -16.75
N MET A 155 -8.11 19.59 -15.88
CA MET A 155 -7.81 19.55 -14.46
C MET A 155 -9.03 19.04 -13.71
N ALA A 156 -8.82 18.08 -12.83
CA ALA A 156 -9.84 17.60 -11.90
C ALA A 156 -9.34 17.77 -10.47
N PRO A 157 -10.22 17.91 -9.46
CA PRO A 157 -9.81 17.86 -8.07
C PRO A 157 -9.01 16.59 -7.80
N MET A 158 -7.90 16.73 -7.09
CA MET A 158 -7.16 15.60 -6.59
C MET A 158 -7.89 15.03 -5.37
N GLY A 159 -7.91 13.70 -5.25
CA GLY A 159 -8.34 13.07 -4.00
C GLY A 159 -7.38 13.40 -2.85
N PRO A 160 -7.67 12.91 -1.63
CA PRO A 160 -6.75 13.04 -0.52
C PRO A 160 -5.37 12.49 -0.91
N TRP A 161 -4.32 13.23 -0.57
CA TRP A 161 -2.94 12.79 -0.80
C TRP A 161 -2.61 11.74 0.27
N GLY A 162 -2.27 10.53 -0.16
CA GLY A 162 -1.83 9.47 0.75
C GLY A 162 -2.93 8.88 1.66
N PRO A 163 -2.53 8.22 2.76
CA PRO A 163 -3.44 7.59 3.71
C PRO A 163 -4.24 8.63 4.51
N ASP A 164 -5.39 8.22 5.04
CA ASP A 164 -6.18 9.05 5.95
C ASP A 164 -5.49 9.14 7.31
N LEU A 165 -4.73 10.21 7.51
CA LEU A 165 -4.01 10.49 8.75
C LEU A 165 -4.86 11.26 9.77
N SER A 166 -6.16 11.42 9.55
CA SER A 166 -7.05 11.95 10.59
C SER A 166 -7.26 10.93 11.71
N VAL A 167 -7.23 9.64 11.39
CA VAL A 167 -7.35 8.53 12.33
C VAL A 167 -6.00 8.28 13.00
N PRO A 168 -5.92 8.08 14.33
CA PRO A 168 -4.66 7.83 15.04
C PRO A 168 -4.00 6.49 14.69
N GLU A 169 -4.60 5.66 13.85
CA GLU A 169 -4.07 4.37 13.45
C GLU A 169 -3.13 4.50 12.24
N ALA A 170 -1.93 3.94 12.38
CA ALA A 170 -1.02 3.68 11.28
C ALA A 170 -1.31 2.31 10.67
N SER A 171 -1.32 2.24 9.34
CA SER A 171 -1.22 0.98 8.61
C SER A 171 0.24 0.54 8.56
N VAL A 172 0.61 -0.47 9.36
CA VAL A 172 1.95 -1.02 9.40
C VAL A 172 2.02 -2.31 8.59
N ILE A 173 3.00 -2.41 7.70
CA ILE A 173 3.36 -3.67 7.06
C ILE A 173 4.77 -4.03 7.47
N LEU A 174 4.93 -5.21 8.09
CA LEU A 174 6.21 -5.74 8.51
C LEU A 174 6.47 -7.04 7.75
N ALA A 175 7.56 -7.08 6.99
CA ALA A 175 7.96 -8.23 6.20
C ALA A 175 9.36 -8.72 6.56
N HIS A 176 9.64 -10.00 6.34
CA HIS A 176 10.95 -10.61 6.57
C HIS A 176 11.54 -11.14 5.25
N SER A 177 12.78 -10.75 4.97
CA SER A 177 13.57 -11.27 3.86
C SER A 177 14.55 -12.31 4.36
N GLN A 178 14.36 -13.56 3.94
CA GLN A 178 15.17 -14.70 4.35
C GLN A 178 16.61 -14.62 3.81
N GLU A 179 16.77 -14.16 2.57
CA GLU A 179 18.09 -14.02 1.93
C GLU A 179 18.97 -12.99 2.65
N ASP A 180 18.33 -11.92 3.11
CA ASP A 180 18.97 -10.73 3.65
C ASP A 180 19.05 -10.71 5.19
N ARG A 181 18.41 -11.69 5.85
CA ARG A 181 18.22 -11.76 7.31
C ARG A 181 17.80 -10.41 7.91
N CYS A 182 16.74 -9.84 7.36
CA CYS A 182 16.28 -8.51 7.75
C CYS A 182 14.76 -8.39 7.72
N TYR A 183 14.28 -7.48 8.56
CA TYR A 183 12.93 -6.95 8.45
C TYR A 183 12.88 -5.75 7.51
N LEU A 184 11.74 -5.62 6.83
CA LEU A 184 11.33 -4.45 6.10
C LEU A 184 10.03 -3.95 6.73
N LEU A 185 10.04 -2.73 7.23
CA LEU A 185 8.92 -2.10 7.89
C LEU A 185 8.46 -0.92 7.05
N THR A 186 7.20 -0.96 6.62
CA THR A 186 6.53 0.17 5.97
C THR A 186 5.46 0.71 6.90
N VAL A 187 5.49 2.02 7.17
CA VAL A 187 4.48 2.71 7.97
C VAL A 187 3.69 3.62 7.04
N ASP A 188 2.38 3.39 6.97
CA ASP A 188 1.40 4.19 6.22
C ASP A 188 1.63 4.27 4.69
N ASP A 189 2.58 3.47 4.14
CA ASP A 189 3.15 3.65 2.79
C ASP A 189 3.90 4.98 2.61
N LEU A 190 4.27 5.60 3.73
CA LEU A 190 4.93 6.91 3.79
C LEU A 190 6.38 6.81 4.22
N VAL A 191 6.84 5.67 4.69
CA VAL A 191 8.26 5.44 4.95
C VAL A 191 8.51 3.94 5.02
N THR A 192 9.64 3.54 4.47
CA THR A 192 10.11 2.15 4.52
C THR A 192 11.51 2.12 5.11
N VAL A 193 11.70 1.31 6.15
CA VAL A 193 13.00 1.11 6.81
C VAL A 193 13.38 -0.37 6.81
N ARG A 194 14.67 -0.63 6.91
CA ARG A 194 15.26 -1.96 6.98
C ARG A 194 16.11 -2.09 8.25
N PHE A 195 15.93 -3.18 8.98
CA PHE A 195 16.73 -3.51 10.16
C PHE A 195 17.00 -5.02 10.24
N SER A 196 18.04 -5.41 10.96
CA SER A 196 18.49 -6.81 11.05
C SER A 196 17.49 -7.70 11.77
N SER A 197 17.48 -8.98 11.37
CA SER A 197 16.85 -10.09 12.08
C SER A 197 17.91 -11.15 12.35
N GLU A 198 17.84 -11.76 13.51
CA GLU A 198 18.62 -12.94 13.88
C GLU A 198 17.95 -14.25 13.41
N ILE A 199 16.72 -14.18 12.87
CA ILE A 199 15.97 -15.33 12.40
C ILE A 199 16.35 -15.68 10.96
N ASP A 200 16.95 -16.87 10.79
CA ASP A 200 17.33 -17.38 9.47
C ASP A 200 16.15 -17.87 8.64
N GLN A 201 15.16 -18.50 9.28
CA GLN A 201 13.99 -19.06 8.60
C GLN A 201 12.72 -18.63 9.33
N MET A 202 12.11 -17.55 8.84
CA MET A 202 10.86 -17.06 9.39
C MET A 202 9.70 -18.01 9.08
N CYS A 203 8.99 -18.44 10.11
CA CYS A 203 7.75 -19.19 9.98
C CYS A 203 6.58 -18.20 9.80
N LYS A 204 6.43 -17.25 10.73
CA LYS A 204 5.28 -16.32 10.77
C LYS A 204 5.65 -15.05 11.53
N ILE A 205 5.02 -13.94 11.16
CA ILE A 205 5.09 -12.69 11.94
C ILE A 205 3.69 -12.44 12.51
N LEU A 206 3.60 -12.26 13.83
CA LEU A 206 2.36 -12.02 14.54
C LEU A 206 2.19 -10.52 14.79
N PRO A 207 0.98 -9.96 14.55
CA PRO A 207 0.70 -8.54 14.81
C PRO A 207 0.65 -8.27 16.33
N PRO A 208 0.84 -7.01 16.74
CA PRO A 208 0.72 -6.62 18.15
C PRO A 208 -0.73 -6.77 18.61
N ARG A 209 -0.88 -7.06 19.91
CA ARG A 209 -2.20 -7.21 20.55
C ARG A 209 -2.69 -5.98 21.26
N SER A 210 -1.81 -5.40 22.07
CA SER A 210 -2.07 -4.14 22.72
C SER A 210 -1.65 -3.00 21.78
N LYS A 211 -2.16 -1.80 22.09
CA LYS A 211 -1.94 -0.58 21.31
C LYS A 211 -0.47 -0.34 20.97
N HIS A 212 0.43 -0.65 21.91
CA HIS A 212 1.88 -0.45 21.82
C HIS A 212 2.66 -1.75 22.03
N GLY A 213 2.01 -2.90 21.83
CA GLY A 213 2.64 -4.21 21.96
C GLY A 213 3.69 -4.48 20.86
N PRO A 214 4.59 -5.45 21.06
CA PRO A 214 5.53 -5.86 20.03
C PRO A 214 4.85 -6.70 18.95
N PHE A 215 5.38 -6.63 17.73
CA PHE A 215 5.22 -7.71 16.77
C PHE A 215 6.08 -8.89 17.22
N VAL A 216 5.68 -10.12 16.88
CA VAL A 216 6.48 -11.30 17.20
C VAL A 216 6.85 -12.06 15.94
N GLY A 217 8.12 -12.02 15.58
CA GLY A 217 8.71 -12.90 14.56
C GLY A 217 8.94 -14.28 15.15
N VAL A 218 8.43 -15.32 14.49
CA VAL A 218 8.54 -16.70 14.93
C VAL A 218 9.37 -17.47 13.91
N ALA A 219 10.55 -17.93 14.31
CA ALA A 219 11.41 -18.76 13.50
C ALA A 219 10.89 -20.19 13.40
N ARG A 220 11.31 -20.91 12.36
CA ARG A 220 11.03 -22.35 12.23
C ARG A 220 11.68 -23.20 13.31
N ASP A 221 12.76 -22.73 13.93
CA ASP A 221 13.43 -23.43 15.03
C ASP A 221 12.84 -23.10 16.41
N GLY A 222 11.82 -22.23 16.48
CA GLY A 222 11.23 -21.79 17.74
C GLY A 222 11.81 -20.52 18.34
N THR A 223 12.88 -19.96 17.76
CA THR A 223 13.40 -18.65 18.17
C THR A 223 12.32 -17.58 17.97
N LEU A 224 12.16 -16.69 18.97
CA LEU A 224 11.20 -15.58 18.89
C LEU A 224 11.93 -14.25 18.91
N GLU A 225 11.56 -13.36 18.01
CA GLU A 225 12.00 -11.97 18.01
C GLU A 225 10.81 -11.04 18.30
N HIS A 226 10.91 -10.29 19.40
CA HIS A 226 9.93 -9.27 19.77
C HIS A 226 10.36 -7.92 19.20
N ILE A 227 9.55 -7.36 18.33
CA ILE A 227 9.83 -6.13 17.59
C ILE A 227 8.89 -5.04 18.08
N ARG A 228 9.40 -4.16 18.95
CA ARG A 228 8.63 -3.04 19.50
C ARG A 228 8.86 -1.77 18.70
N LEU A 229 7.76 -1.15 18.27
CA LEU A 229 7.78 0.11 17.51
C LEU A 229 7.55 1.30 18.46
N GLN A 230 8.57 1.67 19.22
CA GLN A 230 8.49 2.80 20.17
C GLN A 230 8.19 4.14 19.48
N LEU A 231 8.47 4.25 18.18
CA LEU A 231 8.07 5.40 17.37
C LEU A 231 6.57 5.71 17.51
N THR A 232 5.72 4.68 17.69
CA THR A 232 4.26 4.86 17.81
C THR A 232 3.84 5.52 19.13
N GLU A 233 4.73 5.52 20.12
CA GLU A 233 4.56 6.17 21.42
C GLU A 233 4.99 7.65 21.37
N VAL A 234 5.54 8.12 20.23
CA VAL A 234 6.04 9.50 20.08
C VAL A 234 5.21 10.25 19.04
N PRO A 235 4.28 11.14 19.44
CA PRO A 235 3.42 11.88 18.49
C PRO A 235 4.20 12.70 17.45
N LEU A 236 5.38 13.23 17.79
CA LEU A 236 6.24 13.95 16.84
C LEU A 236 6.81 13.05 15.74
N MET A 237 7.02 11.76 16.00
CA MET A 237 7.46 10.81 14.97
C MET A 237 6.37 10.58 13.93
N ARG A 238 5.10 10.57 14.36
CA ARG A 238 3.96 10.54 13.43
C ARG A 238 3.98 11.72 12.48
N GLU A 239 4.15 12.93 13.03
CA GLU A 239 4.21 14.15 12.25
C GLU A 239 5.42 14.17 11.31
N LEU A 240 6.56 13.63 11.74
CA LEU A 240 7.72 13.46 10.88
C LEU A 240 7.43 12.55 9.69
N VAL A 241 6.90 11.34 9.93
CA VAL A 241 6.58 10.37 8.86
C VAL A 241 5.55 10.97 7.91
N LYS A 242 4.50 11.59 8.45
CA LYS A 242 3.47 12.29 7.68
C LYS A 242 4.08 13.36 6.77
N ASN A 243 4.89 14.25 7.34
CA ASN A 243 5.41 15.40 6.63
C ASN A 243 6.49 15.02 5.61
N SER A 244 7.36 14.05 5.94
CA SER A 244 8.31 13.44 4.99
C SER A 244 7.58 12.83 3.79
N GLY A 245 6.55 12.03 4.05
CA GLY A 245 5.72 11.43 3.00
C GLY A 245 5.04 12.49 2.13
N TYR A 246 4.57 13.59 2.72
CA TYR A 246 3.98 14.70 1.97
C TYR A 246 4.98 15.41 1.05
N VAL A 247 6.17 15.68 1.57
CA VAL A 247 7.26 16.31 0.82
C VAL A 247 7.62 15.47 -0.41
N ARG A 248 7.80 14.16 -0.25
CA ARG A 248 8.07 13.26 -1.38
C ARG A 248 6.93 13.26 -2.39
N PHE A 249 5.69 13.12 -1.91
CA PHE A 249 4.50 13.19 -2.75
C PHE A 249 4.46 14.49 -3.58
N LEU A 250 4.73 15.66 -2.98
CA LEU A 250 4.73 16.94 -3.68
C LEU A 250 5.86 17.06 -4.71
N CYS A 251 7.06 16.54 -4.40
CA CYS A 251 8.18 16.49 -5.35
C CYS A 251 7.85 15.63 -6.57
N ASP A 252 7.31 14.43 -6.34
CA ASP A 252 6.89 13.51 -7.42
C ASP A 252 5.74 14.12 -8.23
N TYR A 253 4.76 14.72 -7.57
CA TYR A 253 3.66 15.44 -8.19
C TYR A 253 4.16 16.53 -9.15
N LEU A 254 5.12 17.36 -8.71
CA LEU A 254 5.72 18.40 -9.55
C LEU A 254 6.44 17.80 -10.77
N ALA A 255 7.26 16.78 -10.55
CA ALA A 255 8.01 16.11 -11.62
C ALA A 255 7.09 15.50 -12.68
N ASP A 256 6.01 14.83 -12.25
CA ASP A 256 5.01 14.21 -13.13
C ASP A 256 4.25 15.26 -13.92
N HIS A 257 3.75 16.32 -13.27
CA HIS A 257 2.95 17.35 -13.94
C HIS A 257 3.77 18.13 -14.97
N ILE A 258 5.04 18.43 -14.67
CA ILE A 258 5.95 19.09 -15.61
C ILE A 258 6.30 18.18 -16.79
N SER A 259 6.49 16.88 -16.54
CA SER A 259 6.70 15.88 -17.59
C SER A 259 5.51 15.80 -18.55
N VAL A 260 4.29 15.87 -18.02
CA VAL A 260 3.04 15.92 -18.79
C VAL A 260 2.98 17.19 -19.64
N CYS A 261 3.30 18.37 -19.08
CA CYS A 261 3.36 19.62 -19.86
C CYS A 261 4.32 19.51 -21.06
N LYS A 262 5.50 18.91 -20.85
CA LYS A 262 6.48 18.73 -21.91
C LYS A 262 5.96 17.81 -23.01
N SER A 263 5.55 16.60 -22.63
CA SER A 263 5.14 15.54 -23.57
C SER A 263 3.83 15.83 -24.30
N ASP A 264 2.85 16.45 -23.64
CA ASP A 264 1.49 16.59 -24.18
C ASP A 264 1.17 18.00 -24.72
N LEU A 265 1.91 19.04 -24.30
CA LEU A 265 1.65 20.43 -24.71
C LEU A 265 2.78 21.01 -25.57
N ILE A 266 4.03 20.93 -25.11
CA ILE A 266 5.17 21.55 -25.79
C ILE A 266 5.61 20.72 -27.00
N ASP A 267 5.93 19.44 -26.80
CA ASP A 267 6.49 18.60 -27.87
C ASP A 267 5.59 18.50 -29.11
N PRO A 268 4.25 18.31 -28.98
CA PRO A 268 3.37 18.25 -30.15
C PRO A 268 3.34 19.55 -30.95
N PHE A 269 3.39 20.70 -30.27
CA PHE A 269 3.45 22.02 -30.92
C PHE A 269 4.80 22.24 -31.60
N ALA A 270 5.90 21.98 -30.89
CA ALA A 270 7.26 22.14 -31.40
C ALA A 270 7.52 21.24 -32.62
N GLN A 271 7.12 19.97 -32.57
CA GLN A 271 7.23 19.04 -33.70
C GLN A 271 6.37 19.46 -34.89
N PHE A 272 5.19 20.03 -34.66
CA PHE A 272 4.35 20.55 -35.72
C PHE A 272 4.98 21.79 -36.39
N LEU A 273 5.49 22.74 -35.60
CA LEU A 273 6.22 23.89 -36.13
C LEU A 273 7.49 23.50 -36.88
N ALA A 274 8.27 22.56 -36.35
CA ALA A 274 9.48 22.08 -37.02
C ALA A 274 9.17 21.49 -38.41
N ARG A 275 8.08 20.72 -38.52
CA ARG A 275 7.61 20.20 -39.81
C ARG A 275 7.21 21.32 -40.77
N LEU A 276 6.44 22.31 -40.31
CA LEU A 276 6.08 23.46 -41.14
C LEU A 276 7.31 24.22 -41.64
N LYS A 277 8.28 24.49 -40.76
CA LYS A 277 9.55 25.14 -41.12
C LYS A 277 10.34 24.32 -42.13
N SER A 278 10.44 23.00 -41.95
CA SER A 278 11.18 22.12 -42.86
C SER A 278 10.55 21.96 -44.25
N ALA A 279 9.25 22.25 -44.38
CA ALA A 279 8.56 22.19 -45.66
C ALA A 279 8.86 23.42 -46.54
N TYR A 280 9.44 24.48 -45.98
CA TYR A 280 9.83 25.66 -46.76
C TYR A 280 11.16 25.41 -47.47
N SER A 281 11.13 25.39 -48.80
CA SER A 281 12.32 25.20 -49.66
C SER A 281 13.02 26.50 -50.06
N GLY A 282 12.48 27.65 -49.66
CA GLY A 282 13.02 28.96 -50.01
C GLY A 282 14.24 29.35 -49.18
N SER A 283 14.54 30.65 -49.16
CA SER A 283 15.62 31.23 -48.38
C SER A 283 15.28 31.21 -46.86
N ASN A 284 15.75 32.19 -46.09
CA ASN A 284 15.42 32.26 -44.67
C ASN A 284 13.94 32.61 -44.46
N LEU A 285 13.12 31.66 -43.97
CA LEU A 285 11.68 31.84 -43.72
C LEU A 285 11.39 33.06 -42.84
N TYR A 286 12.21 33.31 -41.82
CA TYR A 286 12.08 34.48 -40.96
C TYR A 286 12.20 35.79 -41.76
N THR A 287 13.22 35.90 -42.61
CA THR A 287 13.44 37.10 -43.44
C THR A 287 12.28 37.34 -44.39
N GLN A 288 11.75 36.28 -45.00
CA GLN A 288 10.63 36.36 -45.94
C GLN A 288 9.33 36.80 -45.25
N LEU A 289 9.04 36.28 -44.05
CA LEU A 289 7.89 36.75 -43.27
C LEU A 289 8.04 38.23 -42.84
N CYS A 290 9.25 38.68 -42.53
CA CYS A 290 9.52 40.09 -42.25
C CYS A 290 9.35 40.98 -43.50
N GLU A 291 9.73 40.49 -44.68
CA GLU A 291 9.51 41.21 -45.95
C GLU A 291 8.02 41.37 -46.25
N VAL A 292 7.19 40.33 -46.00
CA VAL A 292 5.72 40.45 -46.08
C VAL A 292 5.21 41.49 -45.11
N LEU A 293 5.70 41.51 -43.87
CA LEU A 293 5.29 42.49 -42.86
C LEU A 293 5.58 43.93 -43.28
N VAL A 294 6.73 44.19 -43.92
CA VAL A 294 7.17 45.54 -44.31
C VAL A 294 6.57 45.99 -45.65
N SER A 295 6.56 45.09 -46.64
CA SER A 295 6.20 45.43 -48.03
C SER A 295 4.76 45.07 -48.39
N GLY A 296 4.12 44.18 -47.63
CA GLY A 296 2.84 43.58 -47.98
C GLY A 296 2.90 42.62 -49.18
N SER A 297 4.08 42.36 -49.74
CA SER A 297 4.26 41.51 -50.93
C SER A 297 4.71 40.12 -50.51
N VAL A 298 4.13 39.09 -51.12
CA VAL A 298 4.48 37.68 -50.90
C VAL A 298 5.31 37.17 -52.07
N ASP A 299 6.50 36.65 -51.80
CA ASP A 299 7.35 36.01 -52.82
C ASP A 299 6.72 34.69 -53.31
N PRO A 300 6.84 34.30 -54.60
CA PRO A 300 6.22 33.08 -55.12
C PRO A 300 6.59 31.79 -54.36
N ALA A 301 7.80 31.68 -53.82
CA ALA A 301 8.19 30.51 -53.02
C ALA A 301 7.49 30.49 -51.65
N LEU A 302 7.28 31.67 -51.05
CA LEU A 302 6.52 31.81 -49.81
C LEU A 302 5.03 31.56 -50.04
N GLU A 303 4.48 32.05 -51.15
CA GLU A 303 3.10 31.79 -51.56
C GLU A 303 2.82 30.30 -51.73
N ASP A 304 3.68 29.57 -52.46
CA ASP A 304 3.58 28.12 -52.61
C ASP A 304 3.56 27.40 -51.24
N TRP A 305 4.43 27.81 -50.31
CA TRP A 305 4.46 27.26 -48.96
C TRP A 305 3.21 27.61 -48.14
N LEU A 306 2.73 28.85 -48.21
CA LEU A 306 1.51 29.29 -47.53
C LEU A 306 0.29 28.51 -48.03
N CYS A 307 0.19 28.26 -49.33
CA CYS A 307 -0.91 27.52 -49.94
C CYS A 307 -0.82 26.02 -49.67
N ASN A 308 0.33 25.40 -49.96
CA ASN A 308 0.46 23.95 -50.03
C ASN A 308 0.96 23.30 -48.72
N SER A 309 1.76 24.02 -47.93
CA SER A 309 2.30 23.49 -46.66
C SER A 309 1.51 23.97 -45.44
N VAL A 310 1.11 25.24 -45.40
CA VAL A 310 0.23 25.76 -44.34
C VAL A 310 -1.22 25.47 -44.67
N GLY A 311 -1.82 26.22 -45.60
CA GLY A 311 -3.23 26.11 -45.98
C GLY A 311 -4.22 26.25 -44.80
N ASP A 312 -5.51 26.21 -45.08
CA ASP A 312 -6.56 26.31 -44.05
C ASP A 312 -6.48 25.16 -43.02
N LYS A 313 -6.20 23.94 -43.50
CA LYS A 313 -6.16 22.75 -42.64
C LYS A 313 -5.02 22.79 -41.62
N ASN A 314 -3.77 23.06 -42.05
CA ASN A 314 -2.67 23.07 -41.09
C ASN A 314 -2.65 24.37 -40.28
N TYR A 315 -3.18 25.49 -40.80
CA TYR A 315 -3.42 26.68 -39.97
C TYR A 315 -4.40 26.39 -38.82
N LYS A 316 -5.55 25.76 -39.08
CA LYS A 316 -6.51 25.37 -38.03
C LYS A 316 -5.88 24.47 -36.98
N ARG A 317 -5.05 23.51 -37.42
CA ARG A 317 -4.29 22.64 -36.51
C ARG A 317 -3.25 23.41 -35.70
N TRP A 318 -2.50 24.31 -36.34
CA TRP A 318 -1.52 25.18 -35.68
C TRP A 318 -2.18 25.99 -34.57
N LYS A 319 -3.27 26.69 -34.90
CA LYS A 319 -4.08 27.47 -33.95
C LYS A 319 -4.59 26.63 -32.78
N GLN A 320 -5.05 25.41 -33.05
CA GLN A 320 -5.48 24.49 -31.99
C GLN A 320 -4.33 24.10 -31.07
N LEU A 321 -3.16 23.77 -31.63
CA LEU A 321 -1.99 23.37 -30.86
C LEU A 321 -1.39 24.54 -30.07
N SER A 322 -1.30 25.74 -30.65
CA SER A 322 -0.80 26.93 -29.95
C SER A 322 -1.73 27.34 -28.81
N THR A 323 -3.05 27.34 -29.04
CA THR A 323 -4.03 27.65 -27.98
C THR A 323 -3.85 26.73 -26.77
N ARG A 324 -3.60 25.43 -27.01
CA ARG A 324 -3.29 24.47 -25.95
C ARG A 324 -1.94 24.74 -25.30
N MET A 325 -0.91 24.96 -26.11
CA MET A 325 0.44 25.19 -25.61
C MET A 325 0.54 26.43 -24.74
N TYR A 326 -0.13 27.54 -25.07
CA TYR A 326 -0.13 28.73 -24.20
C TYR A 326 -1.20 28.64 -23.11
N GLY A 327 -2.44 28.31 -23.47
CA GLY A 327 -3.58 28.33 -22.55
C GLY A 327 -3.52 27.21 -21.50
N ASP A 328 -3.43 25.96 -21.94
CA ASP A 328 -3.43 24.81 -21.00
C ASP A 328 -2.14 24.76 -20.19
N LEU A 329 -1.00 25.15 -20.77
CA LEU A 329 0.26 25.24 -20.01
C LEU A 329 0.19 26.31 -18.92
N ASN A 330 -0.29 27.52 -19.24
CA ASN A 330 -0.45 28.57 -18.24
C ASN A 330 -1.40 28.13 -17.12
N ASN A 331 -2.49 27.45 -17.48
CA ASN A 331 -3.43 26.87 -16.53
C ASN A 331 -2.76 25.85 -15.60
N VAL A 332 -1.99 24.91 -16.14
CA VAL A 332 -1.27 23.92 -15.32
C VAL A 332 -0.22 24.59 -14.42
N LEU A 333 0.58 25.51 -14.96
CA LEU A 333 1.59 26.21 -14.15
C LEU A 333 0.95 26.98 -12.99
N THR A 334 -0.15 27.69 -13.25
CA THR A 334 -0.82 28.56 -12.26
C THR A 334 -1.65 27.77 -11.25
N LEU A 335 -2.36 26.72 -11.68
CA LEU A 335 -3.32 26.00 -10.84
C LEU A 335 -2.76 24.71 -10.23
N ALA A 336 -1.69 24.14 -10.79
CA ALA A 336 -1.07 22.92 -10.28
C ALA A 336 0.34 23.16 -9.73
N VAL A 337 1.23 23.79 -10.50
CA VAL A 337 2.66 23.88 -10.16
C VAL A 337 2.92 24.92 -9.07
N VAL A 338 2.38 26.13 -9.21
CA VAL A 338 2.54 27.21 -8.22
C VAL A 338 2.01 26.79 -6.83
N PRO A 339 0.75 26.30 -6.68
CA PRO A 339 0.25 25.88 -5.38
C PRO A 339 1.02 24.70 -4.76
N ALA A 340 1.51 23.78 -5.59
CA ALA A 340 2.34 22.68 -5.10
C ALA A 340 3.69 23.16 -4.56
N CYS A 341 4.33 24.16 -5.20
CA CYS A 341 5.55 24.77 -4.69
C CYS A 341 5.32 25.49 -3.36
N GLU A 342 4.21 26.23 -3.22
CA GLU A 342 3.84 26.90 -1.97
C GLU A 342 3.59 25.91 -0.84
N ARG A 343 2.82 24.84 -1.11
CA ARG A 343 2.58 23.75 -0.15
C ARG A 343 3.88 23.05 0.26
N LEU A 344 4.81 22.86 -0.69
CA LEU A 344 6.10 22.24 -0.41
C LEU A 344 6.99 23.13 0.47
N ILE A 345 6.98 24.44 0.26
CA ILE A 345 7.65 25.42 1.14
C ILE A 345 7.11 25.30 2.58
N LEU A 346 5.79 25.31 2.75
CA LEU A 346 5.15 25.16 4.07
C LEU A 346 5.49 23.81 4.72
N ALA A 347 5.52 22.73 3.95
CA ALA A 347 5.91 21.41 4.42
C ALA A 347 7.39 21.38 4.87
N CYS A 348 8.29 22.07 4.16
CA CYS A 348 9.69 22.20 4.55
C CYS A 348 9.87 23.00 5.85
N GLU A 349 9.14 24.11 6.02
CA GLU A 349 9.16 24.88 7.28
C GLU A 349 8.63 24.06 8.45
N ARG A 350 7.53 23.32 8.24
CA ARG A 350 6.99 22.38 9.23
C ARG A 350 8.00 21.28 9.58
N MET A 351 8.68 20.71 8.59
CA MET A 351 9.73 19.71 8.79
C MET A 351 10.87 20.26 9.64
N GLN A 352 11.31 21.48 9.37
CA GLN A 352 12.34 22.16 10.14
C GLN A 352 11.93 22.30 11.61
N GLY A 353 10.67 22.66 11.87
CA GLY A 353 10.08 22.70 13.20
C GLY A 353 10.10 21.33 13.89
N ILE A 354 9.62 20.29 13.21
CA ILE A 354 9.60 18.91 13.72
C ILE A 354 11.01 18.43 14.06
N HIS A 355 12.00 18.67 13.18
CA HIS A 355 13.39 18.28 13.41
C HIS A 355 13.97 18.97 14.63
N LYS A 356 13.75 20.27 14.78
CA LYS A 356 14.16 21.05 15.95
C LYS A 356 13.53 20.49 17.22
N SER A 357 12.24 20.18 17.20
CA SER A 357 11.52 19.58 18.35
C SER A 357 12.04 18.20 18.74
N LEU A 358 12.30 17.33 17.77
CA LEU A 358 12.87 15.99 18.01
C LEU A 358 14.29 16.07 18.56
N LYS A 359 15.13 16.96 18.02
CA LYS A 359 16.46 17.25 18.57
C LYS A 359 16.36 17.78 20.00
N LEU A 360 15.41 18.65 20.31
CA LEU A 360 15.21 19.17 21.67
C LEU A 360 14.84 18.07 22.66
N GLN A 361 13.99 17.12 22.25
CA GLN A 361 13.62 15.97 23.08
C GLN A 361 14.84 15.12 23.42
N LYS A 362 15.68 14.79 22.41
CA LYS A 362 16.93 14.06 22.62
C LYS A 362 17.92 14.82 23.52
N LEU A 363 18.06 16.12 23.32
CA LEU A 363 18.99 16.93 24.14
C LEU A 363 18.51 17.06 25.58
N LYS A 364 17.19 17.05 25.83
CA LYS A 364 16.63 17.00 27.19
C LYS A 364 17.02 15.72 27.93
N GLU A 365 17.10 14.60 27.24
CA GLU A 365 17.53 13.31 27.81
C GLU A 365 19.03 13.30 28.15
N ILE A 366 19.85 13.97 27.33
CA ILE A 366 21.31 14.02 27.50
C ILE A 366 21.75 15.12 28.48
N GLY A 367 20.95 16.16 28.67
CA GLY A 367 21.23 17.27 29.60
C GLY A 367 22.21 18.33 29.09
N GLU A 368 22.70 18.22 27.85
CA GLU A 368 23.60 19.19 27.22
C GLU A 368 22.99 19.73 25.92
N PHE A 369 22.81 21.05 25.83
CA PHE A 369 22.33 21.71 24.61
C PHE A 369 23.51 22.18 23.75
N ASP A 370 23.65 21.60 22.56
CA ASP A 370 24.62 22.03 21.56
C ASP A 370 23.92 22.82 20.44
N ALA A 371 24.03 24.14 20.50
CA ALA A 371 23.44 25.05 19.52
C ALA A 371 23.92 24.79 18.09
N THR A 372 25.11 24.21 17.91
CA THR A 372 25.70 23.95 16.59
C THR A 372 25.04 22.77 15.87
N LYS A 373 24.43 21.83 16.63
CA LYS A 373 23.70 20.67 16.09
C LYS A 373 22.23 20.95 15.82
N TRP A 374 21.75 22.12 16.22
CA TRP A 374 20.35 22.54 16.08
C TRP A 374 19.89 22.72 14.63
N PRO A 375 20.67 23.36 13.73
CA PRO A 375 20.29 23.51 12.32
C PRO A 375 20.12 22.16 11.62
N SER A 376 19.27 22.11 10.61
CA SER A 376 19.09 20.93 9.74
C SER A 376 19.38 21.37 8.30
N PRO A 377 20.67 21.44 7.90
CA PRO A 377 21.08 22.15 6.69
C PRO A 377 20.44 21.59 5.42
N GLU A 378 20.16 20.29 5.36
CA GLU A 378 19.52 19.66 4.20
C GLU A 378 18.06 20.10 4.06
N VAL A 379 17.37 20.44 5.16
CA VAL A 379 16.02 21.02 5.10
C VAL A 379 16.10 22.43 4.54
N ASP A 380 17.13 23.20 4.93
CA ASP A 380 17.36 24.56 4.42
C ASP A 380 17.72 24.54 2.92
N VAL A 381 18.51 23.55 2.48
CA VAL A 381 18.82 23.32 1.06
C VAL A 381 17.53 23.02 0.28
N LEU A 382 16.70 22.07 0.74
CA LEU A 382 15.43 21.77 0.08
C LEU A 382 14.54 23.01 0.01
N LEU A 383 14.40 23.76 1.11
CA LEU A 383 13.60 24.98 1.16
C LEU A 383 14.07 26.02 0.13
N GLN A 384 15.38 26.23 0.02
CA GLN A 384 15.95 27.14 -0.98
C GLN A 384 15.65 26.68 -2.41
N GLU A 385 15.74 25.38 -2.69
CA GLU A 385 15.41 24.83 -4.01
C GLU A 385 13.91 24.97 -4.33
N CYS A 386 13.03 24.83 -3.34
CA CYS A 386 11.60 25.07 -3.50
C CYS A 386 11.30 26.55 -3.83
N GLN A 387 11.95 27.49 -3.14
CA GLN A 387 11.81 28.92 -3.39
C GLN A 387 12.33 29.32 -4.79
N LYS A 388 13.46 28.74 -5.22
CA LYS A 388 13.96 28.92 -6.58
C LYS A 388 13.00 28.35 -7.62
N MET A 389 12.45 27.16 -7.38
CA MET A 389 11.45 26.52 -8.25
C MET A 389 10.20 27.41 -8.42
N LEU A 390 9.67 27.94 -7.33
CA LEU A 390 8.53 28.87 -7.36
C LEU A 390 8.86 30.13 -8.17
N THR A 391 10.04 30.73 -7.91
CA THR A 391 10.48 31.93 -8.62
C THR A 391 10.63 31.70 -10.13
N ASP A 392 11.24 30.59 -10.51
CA ASP A 392 11.42 30.21 -11.92
C ASP A 392 10.07 29.89 -12.59
N THR A 393 9.14 29.26 -11.86
CA THR A 393 7.78 29.01 -12.34
C THR A 393 7.02 30.30 -12.60
N LEU A 394 7.06 31.25 -11.66
CA LEU A 394 6.39 32.55 -11.81
C LEU A 394 6.98 33.37 -12.96
N ARG A 395 8.31 33.31 -13.14
CA ARG A 395 8.98 33.93 -14.30
C ARG A 395 8.52 33.30 -15.61
N LEU A 396 8.48 31.96 -15.67
CA LEU A 396 8.00 31.25 -16.85
C LEU A 396 6.55 31.59 -17.18
N VAL A 397 5.66 31.70 -16.18
CA VAL A 397 4.28 32.13 -16.36
C VAL A 397 4.21 33.55 -16.94
N ALA A 398 5.01 34.48 -16.43
CA ALA A 398 5.06 35.84 -16.96
C ALA A 398 5.55 35.87 -18.42
N ASP A 399 6.62 35.13 -18.72
CA ASP A 399 7.20 35.03 -20.07
C ASP A 399 6.21 34.37 -21.04
N LEU A 400 5.53 33.31 -20.62
CA LEU A 400 4.52 32.60 -21.40
C LEU A 400 3.33 33.50 -21.74
N ASN A 401 2.85 34.31 -20.79
CA ASN A 401 1.76 35.25 -21.02
C ASN A 401 2.17 36.37 -21.98
N ALA A 402 3.40 36.87 -21.87
CA ALA A 402 3.93 37.85 -22.82
C ALA A 402 4.05 37.25 -24.24
N GLU A 403 4.54 36.01 -24.35
CA GLU A 403 4.65 35.29 -25.61
C GLU A 403 3.27 34.97 -26.22
N ALA A 404 2.29 34.58 -25.40
CA ALA A 404 0.92 34.30 -25.83
C ALA A 404 0.21 35.55 -26.39
N ALA A 405 0.46 36.73 -25.79
CA ALA A 405 -0.05 38.00 -26.29
C ALA A 405 0.53 38.31 -27.68
N LEU A 406 1.85 38.16 -27.84
CA LEU A 406 2.52 38.34 -29.13
C LEU A 406 2.04 37.32 -30.18
N HIS A 407 1.86 36.07 -29.78
CA HIS A 407 1.29 35.03 -30.65
C HIS A 407 -0.12 35.41 -31.11
N THR A 408 -0.97 35.93 -30.24
CA THR A 408 -2.36 36.25 -30.61
C THR A 408 -2.40 37.27 -31.74
N THR A 409 -1.61 38.35 -31.62
CA THR A 409 -1.43 39.35 -32.68
C THR A 409 -0.88 38.72 -33.96
N PHE A 410 0.16 37.88 -33.84
CA PHE A 410 0.73 37.17 -34.99
C PHE A 410 -0.27 36.24 -35.67
N GLN A 411 -1.07 35.51 -34.91
CA GLN A 411 -2.02 34.53 -35.43
C GLN A 411 -3.11 35.18 -36.27
N GLU A 412 -3.59 36.36 -35.86
CA GLU A 412 -4.58 37.13 -36.61
C GLU A 412 -3.99 37.67 -37.91
N TRP A 413 -2.81 38.30 -37.86
CA TRP A 413 -2.10 38.75 -39.06
C TRP A 413 -1.77 37.60 -40.01
N PHE A 414 -1.22 36.50 -39.50
CA PHE A 414 -0.80 35.35 -40.30
C PHE A 414 -1.99 34.63 -40.93
N TYR A 415 -3.17 34.66 -40.29
CA TYR A 415 -4.40 34.16 -40.91
C TYR A 415 -4.74 34.92 -42.17
N ASP A 416 -4.74 36.25 -42.10
CA ASP A 416 -5.05 37.10 -43.25
C ASP A 416 -4.07 36.81 -44.40
N VAL A 417 -2.76 36.75 -44.10
CA VAL A 417 -1.73 36.43 -45.10
C VAL A 417 -1.96 35.06 -45.73
N VAL A 418 -2.26 34.03 -44.94
CA VAL A 418 -2.54 32.68 -45.47
C VAL A 418 -3.79 32.68 -46.34
N MET A 419 -4.87 33.34 -45.90
CA MET A 419 -6.14 33.32 -46.63
C MET A 419 -6.11 34.15 -47.90
N GLU A 420 -5.36 35.25 -47.95
CA GLU A 420 -5.13 36.03 -49.17
C GLU A 420 -4.42 35.19 -50.26
N CYS A 421 -3.52 34.27 -49.87
CA CYS A 421 -2.88 33.35 -50.81
C CYS A 421 -3.78 32.16 -51.19
N VAL A 422 -4.60 31.65 -50.26
CA VAL A 422 -5.41 30.44 -50.46
C VAL A 422 -6.73 30.72 -51.17
N ASP A 423 -7.32 31.90 -50.99
CA ASP A 423 -8.64 32.28 -51.47
C ASP A 423 -8.60 33.70 -52.08
N GLU A 424 -8.62 33.76 -53.42
CA GLU A 424 -8.59 35.02 -54.18
C GLU A 424 -9.76 35.96 -53.84
N ASP A 425 -10.88 35.42 -53.35
CA ASP A 425 -12.06 36.18 -52.95
C ASP A 425 -12.00 36.65 -51.49
N TYR A 426 -10.96 36.26 -50.73
CA TYR A 426 -10.81 36.65 -49.34
C TYR A 426 -10.67 38.16 -49.20
N LYS A 427 -11.61 38.77 -48.49
CA LYS A 427 -11.54 40.19 -48.12
C LYS A 427 -11.06 40.28 -46.69
N ARG A 428 -9.86 40.82 -46.52
CA ARG A 428 -9.29 41.11 -45.21
C ARG A 428 -10.30 41.87 -44.35
N LYS A 429 -10.56 41.34 -43.16
CA LYS A 429 -11.41 42.05 -42.20
C LYS A 429 -10.68 43.32 -41.80
N PRO A 430 -11.34 44.49 -41.77
CA PRO A 430 -10.71 45.69 -41.24
C PRO A 430 -10.32 45.40 -39.79
N SER A 431 -9.04 45.19 -39.53
CA SER A 431 -8.56 44.91 -38.19
C SER A 431 -8.80 46.16 -37.34
N VAL A 432 -9.23 45.97 -36.11
CA VAL A 432 -9.40 47.06 -35.11
C VAL A 432 -8.05 47.74 -34.81
N GLU A 433 -6.94 47.14 -35.27
CA GLU A 433 -5.55 47.53 -35.04
C GLU A 433 -5.07 48.82 -35.72
N ASN A 434 -5.82 49.41 -36.64
CA ASN A 434 -5.46 50.72 -37.23
C ASN A 434 -5.36 51.88 -36.21
N GLN A 435 -5.60 51.62 -34.91
CA GLN A 435 -5.48 52.60 -33.82
C GLN A 435 -4.22 52.44 -32.95
N ASN A 436 -3.49 51.31 -32.99
CA ASN A 436 -2.30 51.08 -32.16
C ASN A 436 -1.05 50.88 -33.02
N GLY A 437 -0.24 51.93 -33.19
CA GLY A 437 1.00 51.93 -33.99
C GLY A 437 2.11 50.95 -33.56
N ASN A 438 1.89 50.11 -32.54
CA ASN A 438 2.86 49.13 -32.04
C ASN A 438 2.70 47.71 -32.64
N SER A 439 1.66 47.42 -33.44
CA SER A 439 1.39 46.06 -33.93
C SER A 439 2.55 45.48 -34.78
N ALA A 440 3.12 46.27 -35.70
CA ALA A 440 4.24 45.82 -36.53
C ALA A 440 5.50 45.42 -35.70
N VAL A 441 5.80 46.17 -34.64
CA VAL A 441 6.94 45.87 -33.74
C VAL A 441 6.67 44.59 -32.93
N GLN A 442 5.42 44.37 -32.51
CA GLN A 442 5.03 43.14 -31.81
C GLN A 442 5.12 41.91 -32.73
N LEU A 443 4.72 42.05 -34.00
CA LEU A 443 4.83 41.00 -35.02
C LEU A 443 6.28 40.64 -35.31
N GLU A 444 7.16 41.62 -35.51
CA GLU A 444 8.60 41.39 -35.70
C GLU A 444 9.21 40.68 -34.48
N ARG A 445 8.85 41.12 -33.27
CA ARG A 445 9.33 40.49 -32.04
C ARG A 445 8.90 39.03 -31.95
N TYR A 446 7.65 38.71 -32.31
CA TYR A 446 7.18 37.33 -32.35
C TYR A 446 7.90 36.49 -33.41
N LEU A 447 8.06 37.04 -34.63
CA LEU A 447 8.80 36.39 -35.71
C LEU A 447 10.23 36.05 -35.30
N ASN A 448 10.91 36.99 -34.62
CA ASN A 448 12.28 36.78 -34.18
C ASN A 448 12.37 35.70 -33.09
N VAL A 449 11.38 35.58 -32.21
CA VAL A 449 11.36 34.54 -31.16
C VAL A 449 10.95 33.18 -31.72
N GLY A 450 9.85 33.12 -32.47
CA GLY A 450 9.19 31.88 -32.88
C GLY A 450 9.67 31.30 -34.20
N TRP A 451 10.19 32.13 -35.12
CA TRP A 451 10.48 31.73 -36.50
C TRP A 451 11.97 31.81 -36.87
N ASN A 452 12.79 32.55 -36.11
CA ASN A 452 14.24 32.53 -36.27
C ASN A 452 14.81 31.18 -35.78
N SER A 453 15.55 30.48 -36.64
CA SER A 453 16.12 29.15 -36.32
C SER A 453 17.18 29.19 -35.21
N SER A 454 17.69 30.38 -34.89
CA SER A 454 18.76 30.56 -33.89
C SER A 454 18.26 30.69 -32.45
N THR A 455 16.97 30.94 -32.25
CA THR A 455 16.38 31.17 -30.91
C THR A 455 15.58 29.95 -30.49
N ALA A 456 16.08 29.21 -29.50
CA ALA A 456 15.26 28.23 -28.79
C ALA A 456 14.08 28.96 -28.13
N SER A 457 12.90 28.35 -28.14
CA SER A 457 11.74 28.90 -27.42
C SER A 457 12.10 29.03 -25.94
N SER A 458 12.00 30.25 -25.39
CA SER A 458 12.27 30.52 -23.97
C SER A 458 11.36 29.68 -23.08
N THR A 459 10.12 29.45 -23.53
CA THR A 459 9.14 28.59 -22.86
C THR A 459 9.63 27.15 -22.74
N ALA A 460 10.14 26.54 -23.83
CA ALA A 460 10.66 25.17 -23.80
C ALA A 460 11.89 25.05 -22.89
N HIS A 461 12.81 26.01 -22.97
CA HIS A 461 13.99 26.04 -22.10
C HIS A 461 13.63 26.22 -20.62
N GLY A 462 12.68 27.11 -20.32
CA GLY A 462 12.17 27.32 -18.97
C GLY A 462 11.53 26.05 -18.40
N LEU A 463 10.71 25.34 -19.18
CA LEU A 463 10.13 24.08 -18.72
C LEU A 463 11.19 22.98 -18.52
N ASP A 464 12.22 22.91 -19.36
CA ASP A 464 13.32 21.96 -19.17
C ASP A 464 14.12 22.23 -17.88
N LEU A 465 14.32 23.51 -17.55
CA LEU A 465 14.93 23.92 -16.28
C LEU A 465 14.06 23.47 -15.10
N LEU A 466 12.74 23.69 -15.16
CA LEU A 466 11.80 23.25 -14.13
C LEU A 466 11.78 21.71 -14.00
N ALA A 467 11.82 20.98 -15.12
CA ALA A 467 11.83 19.52 -15.13
C ALA A 467 13.09 18.96 -14.47
N THR A 468 14.25 19.53 -14.82
CA THR A 468 15.55 19.18 -14.23
C THR A 468 15.56 19.48 -12.73
N ARG A 469 15.08 20.65 -12.31
CA ARG A 469 15.00 21.01 -10.88
C ARG A 469 14.08 20.07 -10.11
N ALA A 470 12.88 19.79 -10.63
CA ALA A 470 11.93 18.91 -9.96
C ALA A 470 12.49 17.48 -9.80
N ARG A 471 12.97 16.88 -10.89
CA ARG A 471 13.44 15.49 -10.88
C ARG A 471 14.81 15.29 -10.22
N ASP A 472 15.76 16.17 -10.51
CA ASP A 472 17.16 15.92 -10.14
C ASP A 472 17.54 16.62 -8.84
N GLN A 473 16.88 17.73 -8.48
CA GLN A 473 17.19 18.49 -7.27
C GLN A 473 16.17 18.21 -6.16
N LEU A 474 14.88 18.49 -6.39
CA LEU A 474 13.86 18.37 -5.33
C LEU A 474 13.67 16.91 -4.86
N VAL A 475 13.51 15.97 -5.79
CA VAL A 475 13.37 14.54 -5.45
C VAL A 475 14.64 14.01 -4.76
N THR A 476 15.83 14.40 -5.23
CA THR A 476 17.11 14.03 -4.59
C THR A 476 17.19 14.57 -3.17
N CYS A 477 16.91 15.85 -2.96
CA CYS A 477 16.92 16.46 -1.62
C CYS A 477 15.89 15.82 -0.70
N ALA A 478 14.68 15.51 -1.18
CA ALA A 478 13.66 14.82 -0.39
C ALA A 478 14.11 13.39 0.03
N ASN A 479 14.73 12.64 -0.89
CA ASN A 479 15.29 11.32 -0.59
C ASN A 479 16.48 11.40 0.38
N GLU A 480 17.33 12.42 0.27
CA GLU A 480 18.42 12.67 1.20
C GLU A 480 17.91 12.98 2.61
N LEU A 481 16.86 13.79 2.73
CA LEU A 481 16.22 14.06 4.03
C LEU A 481 15.71 12.79 4.70
N ASP A 482 15.05 11.92 3.94
CA ASP A 482 14.60 10.65 4.50
C ASP A 482 15.75 9.75 4.91
N ARG A 483 16.81 9.69 4.10
CA ARG A 483 18.00 8.90 4.41
C ARG A 483 18.73 9.41 5.65
N LEU A 484 18.82 10.73 5.83
CA LEU A 484 19.62 11.36 6.87
C LEU A 484 18.86 11.59 8.18
N TYR A 485 17.54 11.78 8.13
CA TYR A 485 16.73 12.14 9.29
C TYR A 485 15.62 11.13 9.57
N THR A 486 14.67 10.97 8.65
CA THR A 486 13.44 10.19 8.88
C THR A 486 13.74 8.73 9.18
N LYS A 487 14.47 8.05 8.30
CA LYS A 487 14.78 6.62 8.44
C LYS A 487 15.68 6.34 9.66
N PRO A 488 16.78 7.08 9.91
CA PRO A 488 17.60 6.87 11.10
C PRO A 488 16.83 7.03 12.41
N TRP A 489 16.01 8.07 12.56
CA TRP A 489 15.22 8.26 13.80
C TRP A 489 14.15 7.19 14.00
N ILE A 490 13.55 6.70 12.92
CA ILE A 490 12.67 5.52 13.01
C ILE A 490 13.47 4.32 13.51
N LEU A 491 14.63 4.03 12.90
CA LEU A 491 15.45 2.87 13.25
C LEU A 491 15.94 2.89 14.69
N GLU A 492 16.29 4.07 15.22
CA GLU A 492 16.64 4.23 16.63
C GLU A 492 15.50 3.88 17.60
N LEU A 493 14.25 3.98 17.14
CA LEU A 493 13.03 3.69 17.92
C LEU A 493 12.41 2.32 17.57
N VAL A 494 13.12 1.50 16.80
CA VAL A 494 12.77 0.08 16.59
C VAL A 494 13.65 -0.75 17.52
N GLN A 495 13.01 -1.46 18.46
CA GLN A 495 13.71 -2.39 19.35
C GLN A 495 13.41 -3.82 18.92
N VAL A 496 14.46 -4.61 18.72
CA VAL A 496 14.36 -6.03 18.44
C VAL A 496 15.00 -6.79 19.59
N ASN A 497 14.20 -7.57 20.30
CA ASN A 497 14.66 -8.42 21.40
C ASN A 497 14.50 -9.88 20.97
N CYS A 498 15.62 -10.59 20.88
CA CYS A 498 15.64 -12.01 20.58
C CYS A 498 15.52 -12.82 21.88
N THR A 499 14.62 -13.80 21.87
CA THR A 499 14.55 -14.85 22.88
C THR A 499 14.93 -16.16 22.20
N GLY A 500 16.08 -16.70 22.58
CA GLY A 500 16.65 -17.89 21.95
C GLY A 500 15.71 -19.09 22.00
N ALA A 501 15.87 -20.01 21.04
CA ALA A 501 15.10 -21.24 21.00
C ALA A 501 15.14 -21.98 22.35
N ALA A 502 13.95 -22.34 22.86
CA ALA A 502 13.82 -23.07 24.12
C ALA A 502 14.45 -24.47 24.04
N GLU A 503 14.49 -25.09 22.85
CA GLU A 503 15.08 -26.41 22.63
C GLU A 503 15.75 -26.50 21.24
N PRO A 504 16.96 -27.09 21.14
CA PRO A 504 17.52 -27.47 19.85
C PRO A 504 16.66 -28.58 19.21
N HIS A 505 16.48 -28.52 17.89
CA HIS A 505 15.71 -29.50 17.07
C HIS A 505 14.18 -29.37 17.08
N MET A 506 13.65 -28.19 17.38
CA MET A 506 12.23 -27.92 17.21
C MET A 506 11.92 -27.48 15.76
N GLN A 507 10.81 -27.94 15.19
CA GLN A 507 10.25 -27.42 13.94
C GLN A 507 8.87 -26.82 14.21
N VAL A 508 8.74 -25.50 14.12
CA VAL A 508 7.47 -24.77 14.29
C VAL A 508 6.66 -24.81 13.01
N TRP A 509 5.38 -25.14 13.16
CA TRP A 509 4.39 -25.23 12.08
C TRP A 509 3.54 -23.97 12.00
N ASP A 510 3.03 -23.54 13.15
CA ASP A 510 2.23 -22.33 13.29
C ASP A 510 2.41 -21.72 14.68
N ALA A 511 2.02 -20.47 14.81
CA ALA A 511 2.07 -19.73 16.05
C ALA A 511 0.89 -18.76 16.18
N ILE A 512 0.50 -18.52 17.42
CA ILE A 512 -0.51 -17.53 17.78
C ILE A 512 -0.16 -16.87 19.11
N VAL A 513 -0.47 -15.60 19.26
CA VAL A 513 -0.29 -14.91 20.54
C VAL A 513 -1.36 -15.44 21.54
N ASP A 514 -1.11 -15.40 22.85
CA ASP A 514 -2.05 -15.79 23.93
C ASP A 514 -3.07 -14.68 24.29
N GLU A 515 -4.37 -14.91 24.03
CA GLU A 515 -5.40 -13.84 24.11
C GLU A 515 -5.88 -13.59 25.54
N THR A 516 -5.42 -14.40 26.48
CA THR A 516 -5.99 -14.50 27.83
C THR A 516 -5.25 -13.67 28.87
N ASP A 517 -4.17 -12.99 28.47
CA ASP A 517 -3.28 -12.26 29.35
C ASP A 517 -3.00 -10.89 28.73
N ASP A 518 -3.66 -9.84 29.24
CA ASP A 518 -3.57 -8.47 28.71
C ASP A 518 -2.15 -7.88 28.83
N ASP A 519 -1.32 -8.45 29.72
CA ASP A 519 0.03 -7.97 30.04
C ASP A 519 1.15 -8.90 29.58
N ALA A 520 0.86 -10.09 29.04
CA ALA A 520 1.90 -11.04 28.64
C ALA A 520 1.99 -11.17 27.12
N ASP A 521 3.15 -10.81 26.55
CA ASP A 521 3.58 -11.10 25.18
C ASP A 521 3.83 -12.61 24.98
N CYS A 522 2.90 -13.45 25.44
CA CYS A 522 3.01 -14.89 25.38
C CYS A 522 2.61 -15.38 23.99
N VAL A 523 3.40 -16.32 23.46
CA VAL A 523 3.11 -16.98 22.17
C VAL A 523 2.92 -18.47 22.42
N PHE A 524 1.85 -19.02 21.87
CA PHE A 524 1.66 -20.45 21.72
C PHE A 524 2.29 -20.89 20.39
N LEU A 525 3.23 -21.83 20.50
CA LEU A 525 3.88 -22.45 19.35
C LEU A 525 3.31 -23.85 19.16
N ALA A 526 2.90 -24.18 17.93
CA ALA A 526 2.63 -25.55 17.52
C ALA A 526 3.89 -26.08 16.84
N SER A 527 4.58 -27.01 17.49
CA SER A 527 5.84 -27.52 16.99
C SER A 527 5.93 -29.04 17.01
N GLN A 528 6.85 -29.56 16.20
CA GLN A 528 7.26 -30.96 16.19
C GLN A 528 8.70 -31.04 16.66
N LYS A 529 8.97 -31.92 17.63
CA LYS A 529 10.32 -32.25 18.03
C LYS A 529 10.92 -33.26 17.04
N VAL A 530 11.99 -32.86 16.34
CA VAL A 530 12.69 -33.75 15.42
C VAL A 530 13.75 -34.50 16.21
N MET A 531 13.42 -35.70 16.70
CA MET A 531 14.42 -36.56 17.34
C MET A 531 15.29 -37.21 16.27
N CYS A 532 16.47 -36.65 16.01
CA CYS A 532 17.51 -37.36 15.28
C CYS A 532 18.12 -38.43 16.19
N ALA A 533 17.65 -39.67 16.11
CA ALA A 533 18.34 -40.79 16.74
C ALA A 533 19.71 -40.96 16.05
N PRO A 534 20.84 -41.02 16.79
CA PRO A 534 22.16 -41.08 16.17
C PRO A 534 22.42 -42.32 15.30
N ASP A 535 21.75 -43.47 15.53
CA ASP A 535 22.18 -44.74 14.91
C ASP A 535 21.06 -45.77 14.59
N HIS A 536 19.77 -45.41 14.57
CA HIS A 536 18.70 -46.37 14.22
C HIS A 536 17.64 -45.79 13.28
N GLU A 537 17.40 -46.45 12.14
CA GLU A 537 16.44 -46.10 11.07
C GLU A 537 14.95 -46.13 11.48
N SER A 538 14.63 -46.15 12.77
CA SER A 538 13.25 -46.20 13.27
C SER A 538 13.05 -45.24 14.44
N SER A 539 12.98 -43.94 14.13
CA SER A 539 12.56 -42.91 15.08
C SER A 539 11.34 -42.17 14.52
N SER A 540 10.15 -42.54 14.99
CA SER A 540 8.89 -41.89 14.60
C SER A 540 7.93 -41.76 15.78
N THR A 541 8.30 -40.95 16.78
CA THR A 541 7.30 -40.29 17.63
C THR A 541 7.27 -38.82 17.25
N SER A 542 6.24 -38.45 16.50
CA SER A 542 5.93 -37.05 16.19
C SER A 542 5.11 -36.49 17.35
N ILE A 543 5.79 -35.92 18.33
CA ILE A 543 5.14 -35.21 19.44
C ILE A 543 4.76 -33.83 18.91
N VAL A 544 3.47 -33.50 18.97
CA VAL A 544 3.03 -32.10 18.88
C VAL A 544 3.20 -31.50 20.26
N SER A 545 4.07 -30.50 20.38
CA SER A 545 4.16 -29.71 21.59
C SER A 545 3.48 -28.36 21.38
N ILE A 546 2.71 -27.94 22.39
CA ILE A 546 2.25 -26.57 22.56
C ILE A 546 3.09 -25.96 23.66
N THR A 547 3.97 -25.04 23.29
CA THR A 547 4.81 -24.32 24.25
C THR A 547 4.29 -22.90 24.40
N ARG A 548 3.98 -22.49 25.63
CA ARG A 548 3.76 -21.07 25.98
C ARG A 548 5.11 -20.43 26.28
N CYS A 549 5.60 -19.59 25.38
CA CYS A 549 6.83 -18.85 25.57
C CYS A 549 6.54 -17.50 26.25
N PRO A 550 7.17 -17.18 27.39
CA PRO A 550 7.00 -15.89 28.05
C PRO A 550 7.67 -14.77 27.24
N GLY A 551 7.05 -13.60 27.27
CA GLY A 551 7.67 -12.38 26.73
C GLY A 551 8.87 -11.91 27.55
N PRO A 552 9.69 -10.99 26.99
CA PRO A 552 10.91 -10.50 27.63
C PRO A 552 10.67 -9.77 28.97
N SER A 553 9.45 -9.28 29.21
CA SER A 553 9.06 -8.60 30.44
C SER A 553 8.66 -9.55 31.58
N SER A 554 8.42 -10.84 31.30
CA SER A 554 7.97 -11.78 32.31
C SER A 554 9.13 -12.32 33.14
N THR A 555 9.19 -11.93 34.41
CA THR A 555 10.15 -12.43 35.39
C THR A 555 9.82 -13.85 35.91
N THR A 556 8.64 -14.37 35.58
CA THR A 556 8.18 -15.71 35.96
C THR A 556 8.18 -16.63 34.73
N ALA A 557 9.39 -16.95 34.25
CA ALA A 557 9.60 -17.78 33.08
C ALA A 557 9.33 -19.26 33.38
N ASN A 558 8.05 -19.63 33.50
CA ASN A 558 7.64 -21.02 33.44
C ASN A 558 7.20 -21.31 32.00
N ASN A 559 8.11 -21.88 31.20
CA ASN A 559 7.72 -22.48 29.93
C ASN A 559 6.75 -23.63 30.23
N ILE A 560 5.50 -23.48 29.80
CA ILE A 560 4.52 -24.56 29.89
C ILE A 560 4.54 -25.27 28.55
N THR A 561 5.18 -26.44 28.53
CA THR A 561 5.15 -27.35 27.38
C THR A 561 4.08 -28.39 27.63
N MET A 562 3.07 -28.42 26.76
CA MET A 562 2.08 -29.50 26.70
C MET A 562 2.43 -30.40 25.53
N GLU A 563 2.80 -31.64 25.81
CA GLU A 563 3.11 -32.65 24.80
C GLU A 563 1.89 -33.55 24.57
N TRP A 564 1.52 -33.77 23.31
CA TRP A 564 0.52 -34.75 22.94
C TRP A 564 1.17 -35.85 22.08
N ASP A 565 1.23 -37.07 22.63
CA ASP A 565 1.72 -38.24 21.90
C ASP A 565 0.56 -38.92 21.17
N LEU A 566 0.60 -38.83 19.84
CA LEU A 566 -0.42 -39.36 18.94
C LEU A 566 -0.49 -40.89 18.92
N ASN A 567 0.54 -41.59 19.40
CA ASN A 567 0.61 -43.05 19.39
C ASN A 567 -0.03 -43.72 20.62
N SER A 568 -0.60 -42.96 21.55
CA SER A 568 -0.99 -43.50 22.87
C SER A 568 -2.29 -44.32 22.88
N ASP A 569 -3.28 -44.04 22.01
CA ASP A 569 -4.62 -44.64 22.11
C ASP A 569 -4.90 -45.82 21.14
N LEU A 570 -3.98 -46.15 20.22
CA LEU A 570 -4.21 -47.13 19.16
C LEU A 570 -3.44 -48.45 19.32
N LYS A 571 -3.03 -48.81 20.53
CA LYS A 571 -2.47 -50.14 20.84
C LYS A 571 -3.55 -51.23 20.91
N THR A 572 -4.29 -51.43 19.82
CA THR A 572 -5.00 -52.68 19.56
C THR A 572 -4.19 -53.51 18.58
N SER A 573 -3.80 -54.69 19.03
CA SER A 573 -2.91 -55.66 18.39
C SER A 573 -3.27 -56.01 16.93
N SER A 574 -2.65 -55.37 15.94
CA SER A 574 -2.38 -55.95 14.62
C SER A 574 -1.33 -55.13 13.87
N SER A 575 -0.40 -55.82 13.23
CA SER A 575 0.97 -55.42 12.91
C SER A 575 1.21 -54.63 11.62
N ASP A 576 0.33 -53.69 11.25
CA ASP A 576 0.57 -52.80 10.09
C ASP A 576 0.27 -51.34 10.46
N SER A 577 1.07 -50.76 11.36
CA SER A 577 1.01 -49.33 11.66
C SER A 577 1.79 -48.56 10.61
N THR A 578 1.12 -48.11 9.56
CA THR A 578 1.66 -47.06 8.69
C THR A 578 1.79 -45.78 9.54
N ASP A 579 3.02 -45.36 9.81
CA ASP A 579 3.34 -44.14 10.54
C ASP A 579 2.58 -42.94 9.94
N SER A 580 1.54 -42.47 10.63
CA SER A 580 0.81 -41.28 10.23
C SER A 580 1.68 -40.06 10.47
N LYS A 581 2.35 -39.58 9.42
CA LYS A 581 3.09 -38.33 9.48
C LYS A 581 2.10 -37.18 9.64
N ILE A 582 2.28 -36.40 10.70
CA ILE A 582 1.66 -35.07 10.80
C ILE A 582 2.16 -34.27 9.60
N CYS A 583 1.23 -33.65 8.88
CA CYS A 583 1.55 -32.90 7.68
C CYS A 583 1.08 -31.45 7.74
N ASP A 584 0.31 -31.05 8.77
CA ASP A 584 0.04 -29.65 9.09
C ASP A 584 -0.50 -29.46 10.52
N ALA A 585 -0.33 -28.26 11.08
CA ALA A 585 -0.99 -27.82 12.31
C ALA A 585 -1.29 -26.31 12.23
N ILE A 586 -2.52 -25.91 12.54
CA ILE A 586 -2.99 -24.52 12.41
C ILE A 586 -3.78 -24.13 13.66
N PHE A 587 -3.48 -22.95 14.21
CA PHE A 587 -4.29 -22.36 15.27
C PHE A 587 -5.56 -21.71 14.73
N ILE A 588 -6.67 -21.90 15.46
CA ILE A 588 -7.95 -21.25 15.21
C ILE A 588 -8.38 -20.52 16.50
N THR A 589 -8.58 -19.22 16.39
CA THR A 589 -9.20 -18.39 17.45
C THR A 589 -10.68 -18.16 17.15
N SER A 590 -11.51 -18.29 18.18
CA SER A 590 -12.92 -17.92 18.12
C SER A 590 -13.13 -16.51 18.67
N HIS A 591 -13.60 -15.59 17.83
CA HIS A 591 -14.08 -14.29 18.27
C HIS A 591 -15.60 -14.37 18.48
N GLY A 592 -16.06 -14.52 19.72
CA GLY A 592 -17.49 -14.68 19.99
C GLY A 592 -17.92 -14.44 21.44
N GLU A 593 -17.12 -14.87 22.42
CA GLU A 593 -17.42 -14.65 23.84
C GLU A 593 -16.20 -14.10 24.60
N PRO A 594 -16.36 -13.05 25.43
CA PRO A 594 -15.27 -12.46 26.21
C PRO A 594 -14.54 -13.46 27.10
N ASP A 595 -15.27 -14.45 27.64
CA ASP A 595 -14.74 -15.44 28.59
C ASP A 595 -14.27 -16.75 27.92
N ALA A 596 -14.50 -16.93 26.61
CA ALA A 596 -14.19 -18.17 25.87
C ALA A 596 -13.02 -18.04 24.88
N ARG A 597 -12.13 -17.04 25.05
CA ARG A 597 -10.96 -16.75 24.18
C ARG A 597 -9.81 -17.78 24.29
N ALA A 598 -10.13 -19.04 24.54
CA ALA A 598 -9.10 -20.06 24.58
C ALA A 598 -8.76 -20.51 23.14
N PRO A 599 -7.48 -20.43 22.71
CA PRO A 599 -7.09 -20.85 21.37
C PRO A 599 -7.33 -22.36 21.18
N ALA A 600 -7.88 -22.74 20.03
CA ALA A 600 -7.98 -24.14 19.63
C ALA A 600 -6.89 -24.43 18.58
N LEU A 601 -6.17 -25.53 18.74
CA LEU A 601 -5.21 -26.02 17.75
C LEU A 601 -5.87 -27.13 16.92
N VAL A 602 -5.85 -27.00 15.60
CA VAL A 602 -6.29 -28.04 14.69
C VAL A 602 -5.07 -28.71 14.09
N VAL A 603 -4.93 -30.02 14.30
CA VAL A 603 -3.85 -30.84 13.78
C VAL A 603 -4.38 -31.71 12.64
N LEU A 604 -3.70 -31.64 11.49
CA LEU A 604 -4.03 -32.41 10.30
C LEU A 604 -3.04 -33.58 10.15
N HIS A 605 -3.56 -34.81 10.11
CA HIS A 605 -2.78 -36.03 9.90
C HIS A 605 -2.76 -36.46 8.42
N GLY A 606 -1.61 -36.88 7.90
CA GLY A 606 -1.47 -37.54 6.58
C GLY A 606 -1.61 -39.07 6.67
N SER A 607 -1.71 -39.87 5.61
CA SER A 607 -1.79 -39.66 4.15
C SER A 607 -3.13 -40.19 3.56
N ASN A 608 -4.03 -40.68 4.41
CA ASN A 608 -5.27 -41.38 4.03
C ASN A 608 -6.56 -40.55 4.25
N ASP A 609 -6.46 -39.22 4.40
CA ASP A 609 -7.57 -38.26 4.26
C ASP A 609 -8.76 -38.37 5.26
N THR A 610 -8.71 -39.20 6.31
CA THR A 610 -9.91 -39.50 7.13
C THR A 610 -9.85 -39.13 8.62
N SER A 611 -8.75 -38.62 9.18
CA SER A 611 -8.69 -38.29 10.62
C SER A 611 -8.17 -36.89 10.87
N LEU A 612 -8.98 -36.08 11.55
CA LEU A 612 -8.63 -34.76 12.06
C LEU A 612 -8.56 -34.83 13.59
N THR A 613 -7.49 -34.31 14.18
CA THR A 613 -7.38 -34.18 15.62
C THR A 613 -7.50 -32.71 15.97
N THR A 614 -8.51 -32.36 16.78
CA THR A 614 -8.61 -31.01 17.36
C THR A 614 -8.14 -31.06 18.79
N LEU A 615 -7.17 -30.21 19.11
CA LEU A 615 -6.63 -30.04 20.45
C LEU A 615 -7.14 -28.69 20.97
N LYS A 616 -7.94 -28.71 22.04
CA LYS A 616 -8.39 -27.48 22.69
C LYS A 616 -7.50 -27.16 23.87
N LEU A 617 -6.99 -25.93 23.90
CA LEU A 617 -6.32 -25.39 25.05
C LEU A 617 -7.38 -24.90 26.04
N HIS A 618 -7.31 -25.32 27.30
CA HIS A 618 -8.15 -24.80 28.37
C HIS A 618 -7.29 -24.24 29.48
N ARG A 619 -7.65 -23.07 29.99
CA ARG A 619 -7.07 -22.58 31.24
C ARG A 619 -7.51 -23.49 32.38
N SER A 620 -6.59 -23.94 33.22
CA SER A 620 -6.92 -24.79 34.36
C SER A 620 -7.80 -24.01 35.34
N SER A 621 -8.95 -24.58 35.70
CA SER A 621 -9.84 -24.01 36.71
C SER A 621 -9.24 -24.06 38.13
N LEU A 622 -8.20 -24.89 38.32
CA LEU A 622 -7.55 -25.09 39.62
C LEU A 622 -6.33 -24.20 39.81
N VAL A 623 -5.62 -23.88 38.72
CA VAL A 623 -4.40 -23.08 38.74
C VAL A 623 -4.46 -22.09 37.58
N PRO A 624 -4.79 -20.81 37.81
CA PRO A 624 -4.98 -19.81 36.76
C PRO A 624 -3.76 -19.60 35.84
N THR A 625 -2.57 -20.02 36.24
CA THR A 625 -1.35 -19.95 35.43
C THR A 625 -1.07 -21.19 34.60
N SER A 626 -1.82 -22.29 34.80
CA SER A 626 -1.63 -23.52 34.04
C SER A 626 -2.71 -23.70 32.98
N PHE A 627 -2.33 -24.40 31.92
CA PHE A 627 -3.19 -24.77 30.83
C PHE A 627 -3.27 -26.29 30.76
N THR A 628 -4.39 -26.79 30.28
CA THR A 628 -4.65 -28.20 30.03
C THR A 628 -5.00 -28.36 28.57
N LEU A 629 -4.44 -29.39 27.95
CA LEU A 629 -4.73 -29.74 26.57
C LEU A 629 -5.74 -30.88 26.55
N THR A 630 -6.88 -30.68 25.92
CA THR A 630 -7.86 -31.75 25.71
C THR A 630 -7.96 -32.03 24.22
N GLY A 631 -7.62 -33.26 23.81
CA GLY A 631 -7.76 -33.70 22.44
C GLY A 631 -9.10 -34.37 22.17
N SER A 632 -9.68 -34.08 21.01
CA SER A 632 -10.73 -34.89 20.42
C SER A 632 -10.27 -35.34 19.03
N THR A 633 -10.06 -36.65 18.88
CA THR A 633 -9.81 -37.26 17.58
C THR A 633 -11.15 -37.52 16.91
N GLN A 634 -11.36 -37.00 15.71
CA GLN A 634 -12.58 -37.23 14.94
C GLN A 634 -12.21 -37.84 13.59
N GLN A 635 -12.83 -38.99 13.28
CA GLN A 635 -12.80 -39.52 11.93
C GLN A 635 -13.77 -38.73 11.06
N LEU A 636 -13.24 -38.06 10.04
CA LEU A 636 -14.02 -37.50 8.95
C LEU A 636 -14.52 -38.67 8.12
N GLN A 637 -15.75 -39.13 8.38
CA GLN A 637 -16.37 -40.13 7.51
C GLN A 637 -16.53 -39.51 6.11
N GLN A 638 -15.80 -40.04 5.13
CA GLN A 638 -16.12 -39.81 3.73
C GLN A 638 -17.47 -40.48 3.46
N GLY A 639 -18.54 -39.69 3.47
CA GLY A 639 -19.84 -40.13 2.99
C GLY A 639 -19.77 -40.46 1.51
N THR A 640 -19.38 -41.68 1.17
CA THR A 640 -19.67 -42.32 -0.11
C THR A 640 -21.13 -42.76 -0.06
N ASN A 641 -22.05 -41.82 -0.32
CA ASN A 641 -23.35 -42.02 -0.98
C ASN A 641 -24.30 -40.85 -0.64
N LEU A 642 -24.67 -40.10 -1.68
CA LEU A 642 -25.87 -39.28 -1.68
C LEU A 642 -27.08 -40.21 -1.42
N PHE A 643 -27.91 -39.87 -0.42
CA PHE A 643 -29.17 -40.54 -0.06
C PHE A 643 -29.11 -41.89 0.66
N ALA A 644 -28.47 -41.95 1.83
CA ALA A 644 -28.91 -42.86 2.88
C ALA A 644 -28.76 -42.18 4.25
N ALA A 645 -29.85 -42.07 5.00
CA ALA A 645 -29.90 -41.51 6.34
C ALA A 645 -29.15 -42.42 7.33
N ALA A 646 -27.83 -42.28 7.41
CA ALA A 646 -27.07 -42.71 8.57
C ALA A 646 -27.22 -41.64 9.67
N PRO A 647 -27.29 -42.01 10.96
CA PRO A 647 -27.37 -41.04 12.05
C PRO A 647 -26.14 -40.14 11.99
N ALA A 648 -26.35 -38.84 11.84
CA ALA A 648 -25.28 -37.84 11.88
C ALA A 648 -24.43 -38.07 13.14
N THR A 649 -23.17 -38.45 12.94
CA THR A 649 -22.20 -38.49 14.02
C THR A 649 -22.10 -37.08 14.60
N LYS A 650 -22.54 -36.95 15.86
CA LYS A 650 -22.53 -35.71 16.61
C LYS A 650 -21.09 -35.25 16.80
N ILE A 651 -20.74 -34.09 16.28
CA ILE A 651 -19.56 -33.36 16.74
C ILE A 651 -19.97 -32.73 18.08
N ASN A 652 -19.45 -33.27 19.18
CA ASN A 652 -19.64 -32.68 20.50
C ASN A 652 -18.89 -31.33 20.52
N ALA A 653 -19.61 -30.24 20.82
CA ALA A 653 -19.05 -28.90 20.76
C ALA A 653 -18.17 -28.58 21.96
N CYS A 654 -17.28 -27.61 21.75
CA CYS A 654 -16.49 -26.95 22.76
C CYS A 654 -16.83 -25.45 22.91
N PHE A 655 -17.75 -24.90 22.12
CA PHE A 655 -18.05 -23.46 22.04
C PHE A 655 -19.50 -23.26 21.61
N PRO A 656 -20.16 -22.14 21.97
CA PRO A 656 -21.35 -21.58 21.32
C PRO A 656 -21.01 -20.59 20.17
N GLY A 657 -21.83 -20.54 19.11
CA GLY A 657 -21.84 -19.44 18.11
C GLY A 657 -20.78 -19.37 16.99
N THR A 658 -19.76 -20.23 16.92
CA THR A 658 -18.73 -20.21 15.85
C THR A 658 -18.96 -21.26 14.75
N LEU A 659 -18.56 -20.97 13.50
CA LEU A 659 -18.55 -21.91 12.38
C LEU A 659 -17.17 -22.56 12.28
N LEU A 660 -17.10 -23.90 12.32
CA LEU A 660 -15.86 -24.64 12.12
C LEU A 660 -15.78 -25.07 10.65
N SER A 661 -14.73 -24.65 9.96
CA SER A 661 -14.44 -25.10 8.60
C SER A 661 -13.15 -25.91 8.59
N VAL A 662 -13.28 -27.19 8.28
CA VAL A 662 -12.14 -28.09 8.13
C VAL A 662 -11.83 -28.25 6.65
N HIS A 663 -10.57 -28.03 6.28
CA HIS A 663 -10.11 -28.14 4.91
C HIS A 663 -9.07 -29.24 4.78
N ASN A 664 -9.16 -30.01 3.69
CA ASN A 664 -8.00 -30.70 3.13
C ASN A 664 -7.80 -30.20 1.69
N ASN A 665 -6.85 -30.80 0.95
CA ASN A 665 -6.54 -30.43 -0.44
C ASN A 665 -7.74 -30.58 -1.41
N SER A 666 -8.83 -31.25 -1.03
CA SER A 666 -9.93 -31.65 -1.94
C SER A 666 -11.34 -31.34 -1.42
N ALA A 667 -11.50 -30.86 -0.19
CA ALA A 667 -12.81 -30.64 0.42
C ALA A 667 -12.78 -29.61 1.55
N MET A 668 -13.90 -28.91 1.68
CA MET A 668 -14.26 -28.09 2.83
C MET A 668 -15.51 -28.69 3.49
N ALA A 669 -15.44 -28.98 4.78
CA ALA A 669 -16.61 -29.30 5.59
C ALA A 669 -16.94 -28.10 6.49
N VAL A 670 -18.15 -27.56 6.34
CA VAL A 670 -18.64 -26.42 7.15
C VAL A 670 -19.62 -26.93 8.19
N TYR A 671 -19.32 -26.64 9.44
CA TYR A 671 -20.12 -27.00 10.60
C TYR A 671 -20.66 -25.73 11.24
N GLU A 672 -21.98 -25.60 11.34
CA GLU A 672 -22.65 -24.48 12.00
C GLU A 672 -23.29 -24.95 13.30
N MET A 673 -23.17 -24.15 14.36
CA MET A 673 -23.95 -24.42 15.54
C MET A 673 -25.39 -23.96 15.41
N SER A 674 -26.32 -24.88 15.64
CA SER A 674 -27.70 -24.51 15.89
C SER A 674 -27.96 -24.46 17.39
N TYR A 675 -28.30 -23.29 17.91
CA TYR A 675 -29.08 -23.21 19.14
C TYR A 675 -30.49 -23.71 18.80
N ASP A 676 -30.90 -24.88 19.28
CA ASP A 676 -32.31 -25.27 19.26
C ASP A 676 -33.03 -24.35 20.27
N GLN A 677 -33.49 -23.19 19.80
CA GLN A 677 -34.50 -22.40 20.52
C GLN A 677 -35.79 -23.21 20.53
N HIS A 678 -35.91 -24.11 21.51
CA HIS A 678 -37.20 -24.71 21.81
C HIS A 678 -38.16 -23.57 22.20
N ARG A 679 -39.10 -23.28 21.30
CA ARG A 679 -40.28 -22.45 21.51
C ARG A 679 -40.98 -22.87 22.81
N CYS A 680 -40.72 -22.16 23.90
CA CYS A 680 -41.68 -22.07 25.00
C CYS A 680 -42.82 -21.15 24.56
N GLY A 681 -43.76 -21.70 23.79
CA GLY A 681 -45.06 -21.11 23.55
C GLY A 681 -45.88 -21.14 24.85
N GLY A 682 -45.73 -20.12 25.69
CA GLY A 682 -46.65 -19.84 26.78
C GLY A 682 -47.77 -18.92 26.30
N ARG A 683 -48.98 -19.48 26.12
CA ARG A 683 -50.22 -18.69 26.11
C ARG A 683 -50.37 -18.03 27.49
N ALA A 684 -50.55 -16.71 27.53
CA ALA A 684 -51.15 -16.02 28.67
C ALA A 684 -52.60 -15.65 28.33
N PRO A 685 -53.52 -15.60 29.32
CA PRO A 685 -54.72 -14.75 29.20
C PRO A 685 -54.35 -13.27 29.15
#